data_AF-M5SCG2-F1
#
_entry.id   AF-M5SCG2-F1
#
_cell.length_a   1.000
_cell.length_b   1.000
_cell.length_c   1.000
_cell.angle_alpha   90.00
_cell.angle_beta   90.00
_cell.angle_gamma   90.00
#
_symmetry.space_group_name_H-M   'P 1'
#
loop_
_entity.id
_entity.type
_entity.pdbx_description
1 polymer ?
#
loop_
_entity_poly.entity_id
_entity_poly.type
_entity_poly.pdbx_seq_one_letter_code
_entity_poly.pdbx_strand_id
1 'polypeptide(L)'
;MFPLRRSTKDSSVDWPALLSLLEDDDRRAAVSRIAPSEGRESYLTALRRIETAQSQATLAAGRRLHTASKLIDRPTIAVSGMLNSGKTSLVSSFLSEAGQRRTLRGTSNRHGTHRFVLWLPQSWRSDVELWSLLITRIGDSLGNAPEELSLDPEIAAEQYNNRDGDASLLSVPLLGTDPGLDEVGVGLLDCPDIVSDEEFGLGSPEQRRELLGRAATLCSAFLIVTGAESSRDTTLADLLRIASDLMPGVPRMLAVNKVRPRQTPDQVHETFAPLVQKYGVGTLYAAYDFDVPSSRPFIPVFGDQHPQRDAISASESDLQGEDDTDPLPVFFSVSEDPDSNPPAAIDEDRLLQALPSKLDRGVLFSQLHQALRINLEDAVWNQGLESIRRDADQSFEKTRQCQQVLLDSALEYFAHRKIGGEVIELRLHQSERIIRQLSESFAATAPWYARWGVRLNATLRRVVGGAGDFIRNLTPTAVSRRAADDIKGRFRSGEYGGLIEPNGLINEIERHGGTTVLTHLGAASDGGSASDDGVSAFREPVERAVLRFEQDDFTTLDPRRLDTAVRQMWSEVPMHRKIATGLTPLAALFATFGAVLMIPVDLGANAILAASIPEMLAAGGLTIMSTMWAANRGTQDVSQQAARQQLADFLAVLCDELGVARPDPPMDVRVGNADVTLPPSRIASGEPPERMVSLYRLRDEFIAELKRLLPRPNAANKRVAGSPAESGVTR
;
A
#
# COMPACT_ATOMS: atom_id res chain seq x y z
N MET A 1 -25.18 45.26 -3.10
CA MET A 1 -25.95 44.18 -3.76
C MET A 1 -24.94 43.13 -4.23
N PHE A 2 -24.53 42.24 -3.32
CA PHE A 2 -23.52 41.22 -3.63
C PHE A 2 -24.15 40.07 -4.43
N PRO A 3 -23.46 39.49 -5.42
CA PRO A 3 -24.01 38.40 -6.19
C PRO A 3 -24.08 37.16 -5.29
N LEU A 4 -25.29 36.63 -5.10
CA LEU A 4 -25.52 35.29 -4.61
C LEU A 4 -24.78 34.31 -5.53
N ARG A 5 -23.55 33.94 -5.14
CA ARG A 5 -22.88 32.77 -5.71
C ARG A 5 -23.81 31.59 -5.42
N ARG A 6 -24.42 31.05 -6.47
CA ARG A 6 -25.07 29.74 -6.43
C ARG A 6 -24.06 28.77 -5.82
N SER A 7 -24.34 28.31 -4.60
CA SER A 7 -23.73 27.12 -4.04
C SER A 7 -23.88 26.02 -5.10
N THR A 8 -22.78 25.65 -5.73
CA THR A 8 -22.69 24.37 -6.44
C THR A 8 -23.12 23.33 -5.44
N LYS A 9 -24.25 22.66 -5.73
CA LYS A 9 -24.79 21.54 -4.97
C LYS A 9 -23.65 20.54 -4.79
N ASP A 10 -22.97 20.62 -3.65
CA ASP A 10 -21.80 19.80 -3.38
C ASP A 10 -22.31 18.37 -3.33
N SER A 11 -21.83 17.52 -4.23
CA SER A 11 -22.32 16.16 -4.35
C SER A 11 -22.00 15.43 -3.05
N SER A 12 -23.01 15.22 -2.21
CA SER A 12 -22.91 14.43 -0.99
C SER A 12 -22.41 13.04 -1.36
N VAL A 13 -21.31 12.59 -0.75
CA VAL A 13 -20.79 11.24 -0.96
C VAL A 13 -21.80 10.24 -0.39
N ASP A 14 -22.31 9.36 -1.25
CA ASP A 14 -23.19 8.26 -0.85
C ASP A 14 -22.34 7.12 -0.29
N TRP A 15 -22.14 7.12 1.03
CA TRP A 15 -21.33 6.10 1.71
C TRP A 15 -21.85 4.67 1.47
N PRO A 16 -23.15 4.34 1.60
CA PRO A 16 -23.65 3.01 1.23
C PRO A 16 -23.28 2.57 -0.19
N ALA A 17 -23.42 3.45 -1.19
CA ALA A 17 -23.03 3.13 -2.56
C ALA A 17 -21.51 2.91 -2.68
N LEU A 18 -20.70 3.78 -2.05
CA LEU A 18 -19.25 3.65 -2.03
C LEU A 18 -18.81 2.36 -1.32
N LEU A 19 -19.35 2.06 -0.14
CA LEU A 19 -19.05 0.84 0.61
C LEU A 19 -19.36 -0.41 -0.22
N SER A 20 -20.50 -0.42 -0.93
CA SER A 20 -20.86 -1.51 -1.83
C SER A 20 -19.84 -1.74 -2.95
N LEU A 21 -19.14 -0.68 -3.40
CA LEU A 21 -18.06 -0.78 -4.38
C LEU A 21 -16.77 -1.28 -3.71
N LEU A 22 -16.46 -0.81 -2.50
CA LEU A 22 -15.25 -1.19 -1.77
C LEU A 22 -15.28 -2.66 -1.28
N GLU A 23 -16.47 -3.23 -1.09
CA GLU A 23 -16.69 -4.62 -0.65
C GLU A 23 -16.89 -5.62 -1.80
N ASP A 24 -17.20 -5.17 -3.01
CA ASP A 24 -17.49 -6.04 -4.16
C ASP A 24 -16.24 -6.83 -4.58
N ASP A 25 -16.30 -8.15 -4.42
CA ASP A 25 -15.24 -9.10 -4.79
C ASP A 25 -15.46 -9.75 -6.17
N ASP A 26 -16.53 -9.38 -6.87
CA ASP A 26 -16.89 -9.95 -8.17
C ASP A 26 -16.74 -8.92 -9.29
N ARG A 27 -17.84 -8.31 -9.74
CA ARG A 27 -17.84 -7.51 -10.97
C ARG A 27 -17.03 -6.24 -10.82
N ARG A 28 -17.14 -5.60 -9.66
CA ARG A 28 -16.56 -4.29 -9.37
C ARG A 28 -15.32 -4.39 -8.48
N ALA A 29 -14.71 -5.58 -8.40
CA ALA A 29 -13.48 -5.80 -7.65
C ALA A 29 -12.36 -4.84 -8.04
N ALA A 30 -11.58 -4.41 -7.04
CA ALA A 30 -10.47 -3.49 -7.21
C ALA A 30 -9.26 -4.18 -7.86
N VAL A 31 -9.02 -5.44 -7.48
CA VAL A 31 -7.84 -6.19 -7.87
C VAL A 31 -8.25 -7.45 -8.62
N SER A 32 -7.55 -7.73 -9.72
CA SER A 32 -7.57 -9.01 -10.42
C SER A 32 -6.35 -9.80 -9.96
N ARG A 33 -6.57 -10.98 -9.38
CA ARG A 33 -5.50 -11.94 -9.10
C ARG A 33 -5.27 -12.76 -10.36
N ILE A 34 -4.04 -12.73 -10.86
CA ILE A 34 -3.61 -13.46 -12.07
C ILE A 34 -3.02 -14.82 -11.67
N ALA A 35 -2.27 -14.88 -10.56
CA ALA A 35 -1.69 -16.09 -10.00
C ALA A 35 -1.80 -16.09 -8.47
N PRO A 36 -1.95 -17.25 -7.78
CA PRO A 36 -1.93 -18.63 -8.29
C PRO A 36 -3.18 -19.10 -9.03
N SER A 37 -4.34 -18.53 -8.70
CA SER A 37 -5.60 -18.79 -9.39
C SER A 37 -6.22 -17.49 -9.83
N GLU A 38 -6.77 -17.50 -11.04
CA GLU A 38 -7.54 -16.37 -11.53
C GLU A 38 -8.68 -16.08 -10.55
N GLY A 39 -8.73 -14.84 -10.10
CA GLY A 39 -9.66 -14.43 -9.07
C GLY A 39 -9.78 -12.93 -9.00
N ARG A 40 -10.69 -12.48 -8.15
CA ARG A 40 -10.96 -11.07 -7.93
C ARG A 40 -11.02 -10.80 -6.44
N GLU A 41 -10.52 -9.62 -6.07
CA GLU A 41 -10.46 -9.18 -4.69
C GLU A 41 -11.03 -7.77 -4.60
N SER A 42 -11.94 -7.58 -3.65
CA SER A 42 -12.48 -6.26 -3.32
C SER A 42 -11.38 -5.36 -2.76
N TYR A 43 -11.64 -4.05 -2.77
CA TYR A 43 -10.71 -3.06 -2.23
C TYR A 43 -10.38 -3.34 -0.76
N LEU A 44 -11.39 -3.65 0.06
CA LEU A 44 -11.18 -3.90 1.48
C LEU A 44 -10.48 -5.23 1.75
N THR A 45 -10.74 -6.27 0.95
CA THR A 45 -10.03 -7.56 1.06
C THR A 45 -8.56 -7.40 0.69
N ALA A 46 -8.26 -6.70 -0.41
CA ALA A 46 -6.89 -6.39 -0.82
C ALA A 46 -6.16 -5.58 0.26
N LEU A 47 -6.79 -4.55 0.84
CA LEU A 47 -6.19 -3.81 1.94
C LEU A 47 -5.98 -4.65 3.20
N ARG A 48 -6.89 -5.55 3.57
CA ARG A 48 -6.67 -6.42 4.74
C ARG A 48 -5.47 -7.35 4.56
N ARG A 49 -5.20 -7.79 3.31
CA ARG A 49 -4.01 -8.58 2.99
C ARG A 49 -2.72 -7.77 3.16
N ILE A 50 -2.73 -6.49 2.77
CA ILE A 50 -1.54 -5.63 2.75
C ILE A 50 -1.33 -4.96 4.12
N GLU A 51 -2.35 -4.27 4.63
CA GLU A 51 -2.31 -3.44 5.83
C GLU A 51 -3.71 -3.37 6.49
N THR A 52 -3.96 -4.28 7.44
CA THR A 52 -5.24 -4.40 8.15
C THR A 52 -5.69 -3.09 8.83
N ALA A 53 -4.76 -2.32 9.38
CA ALA A 53 -5.04 -1.04 10.04
C ALA A 53 -5.67 -0.03 9.06
N GLN A 54 -5.18 0.03 7.82
CA GLN A 54 -5.69 0.96 6.80
C GLN A 54 -7.11 0.60 6.34
N SER A 55 -7.42 -0.70 6.26
CA SER A 55 -8.78 -1.17 5.97
C SER A 55 -9.78 -0.69 7.04
N GLN A 56 -9.41 -0.81 8.32
CA GLN A 56 -10.23 -0.36 9.44
C GLN A 56 -10.37 1.17 9.45
N ALA A 57 -9.29 1.91 9.20
CA ALA A 57 -9.30 3.36 9.11
C ALA A 57 -10.25 3.87 8.00
N THR A 58 -10.26 3.22 6.84
CA THR A 58 -11.15 3.56 5.72
C THR A 58 -12.63 3.36 6.09
N LEU A 59 -12.96 2.22 6.71
CA LEU A 59 -14.31 1.95 7.19
C LEU A 59 -14.76 2.94 8.27
N ALA A 60 -13.86 3.27 9.20
CA ALA A 60 -14.13 4.25 10.25
C ALA A 60 -14.39 5.65 9.67
N ALA A 61 -13.59 6.10 8.71
CA ALA A 61 -13.76 7.38 8.03
C ALA A 61 -15.13 7.47 7.32
N GLY A 62 -15.52 6.40 6.61
CA GLY A 62 -16.81 6.35 5.92
C GLY A 62 -18.01 6.34 6.87
N ARG A 63 -17.95 5.55 7.95
CA ARG A 63 -18.97 5.55 9.01
C ARG A 63 -19.12 6.93 9.66
N ARG A 64 -18.00 7.59 9.97
CA ARG A 64 -18.01 8.96 10.54
C ARG A 64 -18.72 9.95 9.63
N LEU A 65 -18.43 9.94 8.33
CA LEU A 65 -19.09 10.82 7.36
C LEU A 65 -20.59 10.53 7.25
N HIS A 66 -20.98 9.25 7.15
CA HIS A 66 -22.37 8.83 7.03
C HIS A 66 -23.19 9.21 8.28
N THR A 67 -22.66 8.95 9.47
CA THR A 67 -23.32 9.27 10.73
C THR A 67 -23.35 10.77 10.99
N ALA A 68 -22.32 11.52 10.59
CA ALA A 68 -22.31 12.98 10.73
C ALA A 68 -23.48 13.63 10.00
N SER A 69 -23.84 13.15 8.80
CA SER A 69 -24.98 13.65 8.03
C SER A 69 -26.32 13.57 8.77
N LYS A 70 -26.45 12.64 9.73
CA LYS A 70 -27.66 12.48 10.55
C LYS A 70 -27.71 13.44 11.76
N LEU A 71 -26.61 14.15 12.04
CA LEU A 71 -26.42 15.04 13.19
C LEU A 71 -26.27 16.52 12.79
N ILE A 72 -26.81 16.89 11.64
CA ILE A 72 -26.65 18.22 11.01
C ILE A 72 -27.01 19.40 11.93
N ASP A 73 -28.02 19.25 12.78
CA ASP A 73 -28.52 20.33 13.64
C ASP A 73 -27.97 20.30 15.08
N ARG A 74 -26.95 19.48 15.34
CA ARG A 74 -26.47 19.15 16.70
C ARG A 74 -24.97 19.37 16.83
N PRO A 75 -24.50 20.62 16.72
CA PRO A 75 -23.08 20.93 16.76
C PRO A 75 -22.50 20.69 18.15
N THR A 76 -21.25 20.25 18.19
CA THR A 76 -20.46 20.12 19.43
C THR A 76 -19.25 21.05 19.37
N ILE A 77 -18.99 21.80 20.43
CA ILE A 77 -17.85 22.72 20.51
C ILE A 77 -16.80 22.11 21.43
N ALA A 78 -15.57 21.95 20.94
CA ALA A 78 -14.45 21.53 21.78
C ALA A 78 -13.91 22.73 22.57
N VAL A 79 -13.85 22.60 23.89
CA VAL A 79 -13.20 23.55 24.79
C VAL A 79 -11.85 22.96 25.21
N SER A 80 -10.77 23.53 24.67
CA SER A 80 -9.39 23.08 24.89
C SER A 80 -8.53 24.22 25.41
N GLY A 81 -7.37 23.95 25.99
CA GLY A 81 -6.56 24.97 26.67
C GLY A 81 -5.59 24.39 27.69
N MET A 82 -4.66 25.23 28.14
CA MET A 82 -3.62 24.85 29.10
C MET A 82 -4.20 24.52 30.49
N LEU A 83 -3.40 23.87 31.34
CA LEU A 83 -3.71 23.71 32.76
C LEU A 83 -4.02 25.08 33.40
N ASN A 84 -5.04 25.13 34.27
CA ASN A 84 -5.42 26.32 35.03
C ASN A 84 -5.78 27.59 34.20
N SER A 85 -6.04 27.43 32.88
CA SER A 85 -6.54 28.51 32.01
C SER A 85 -8.02 28.86 32.23
N GLY A 86 -8.76 28.02 32.95
CA GLY A 86 -10.19 28.23 33.24
C GLY A 86 -11.14 27.60 32.23
N LYS A 87 -10.74 26.49 31.56
CA LYS A 87 -11.60 25.71 30.66
C LYS A 87 -12.92 25.30 31.30
N THR A 88 -12.85 24.62 32.44
CA THR A 88 -14.02 24.09 33.14
C THR A 88 -14.90 25.24 33.68
N SER A 89 -14.30 26.36 34.09
CA SER A 89 -15.04 27.57 34.47
C SER A 89 -15.79 28.19 33.28
N LEU A 90 -15.20 28.14 32.08
CA LEU A 90 -15.88 28.55 30.84
C LEU A 90 -17.03 27.58 30.51
N VAL A 91 -16.82 26.26 30.58
CA VAL A 91 -17.88 25.28 30.32
C VAL A 91 -19.02 25.48 31.33
N SER A 92 -18.70 25.67 32.60
CA SER A 92 -19.65 25.92 33.69
C SER A 92 -20.52 27.16 33.47
N SER A 93 -20.09 28.16 32.69
CA SER A 93 -20.90 29.36 32.43
C SER A 93 -22.08 29.12 31.49
N PHE A 94 -22.12 27.96 30.82
CA PHE A 94 -23.23 27.52 29.98
C PHE A 94 -24.15 26.50 30.68
N LEU A 95 -23.80 26.03 31.88
CA LEU A 95 -24.55 25.00 32.60
C LEU A 95 -25.49 25.63 33.64
N SER A 96 -26.59 24.93 33.91
CA SER A 96 -27.48 25.21 35.04
C SER A 96 -26.74 25.07 36.38
N GLU A 97 -27.26 25.65 37.46
CA GLU A 97 -26.64 25.52 38.81
C GLU A 97 -26.36 24.07 39.20
N ALA A 98 -27.23 23.13 38.81
CA ALA A 98 -27.03 21.70 39.05
C ALA A 98 -25.84 21.14 38.26
N GLY A 99 -25.69 21.53 37.00
CA GLY A 99 -24.53 21.20 36.17
C GLY A 99 -23.24 21.82 36.70
N GLN A 100 -23.28 23.08 37.13
CA GLN A 100 -22.14 23.79 37.70
C GLN A 100 -21.57 23.06 38.92
N ARG A 101 -22.42 22.57 39.82
CA ARG A 101 -21.99 21.78 40.99
C ARG A 101 -21.32 20.45 40.62
N ARG A 102 -21.64 19.88 39.46
CA ARG A 102 -21.05 18.62 38.96
C ARG A 102 -19.73 18.84 38.22
N THR A 103 -19.36 20.08 37.91
CA THR A 103 -18.07 20.39 37.29
C THR A 103 -16.98 20.56 38.34
N LEU A 104 -15.80 20.01 38.08
CA LEU A 104 -14.65 20.15 38.97
C LEU A 104 -13.95 21.50 38.74
N ARG A 105 -14.16 22.46 39.64
CA ARG A 105 -13.55 23.80 39.61
C ARG A 105 -12.55 23.92 40.77
N GLY A 106 -11.30 24.32 40.51
CA GLY A 106 -10.29 24.49 41.57
C GLY A 106 -8.97 25.08 41.10
N THR A 107 -8.20 25.65 42.04
CA THR A 107 -6.92 26.33 41.79
C THR A 107 -5.68 25.44 41.95
N SER A 108 -5.85 24.21 42.45
CA SER A 108 -4.74 23.26 42.65
C SER A 108 -4.77 22.11 41.63
N ASN A 109 -3.60 21.58 41.28
CA ASN A 109 -3.44 20.45 40.34
C ASN A 109 -4.13 19.16 40.82
N ARG A 110 -4.64 19.11 42.06
CA ARG A 110 -5.47 18.00 42.57
C ARG A 110 -6.95 18.11 42.15
N HIS A 111 -7.33 19.14 41.40
CA HIS A 111 -8.70 19.42 40.94
C HIS A 111 -8.79 19.65 39.42
N GLY A 112 -7.98 18.93 38.62
CA GLY A 112 -7.96 19.06 37.15
C GLY A 112 -8.94 18.14 36.44
N THR A 113 -9.47 18.57 35.29
CA THR A 113 -10.16 17.69 34.34
C THR A 113 -9.12 16.77 33.68
N HIS A 114 -9.19 15.48 33.96
CA HIS A 114 -8.25 14.46 33.46
C HIS A 114 -8.88 13.51 32.44
N ARG A 115 -10.20 13.57 32.23
CA ARG A 115 -10.93 12.80 31.20
C ARG A 115 -11.68 13.74 30.28
N PHE A 116 -11.99 13.29 29.07
CA PHE A 116 -12.90 14.01 28.17
C PHE A 116 -14.32 13.97 28.74
N VAL A 117 -14.96 15.13 28.87
CA VAL A 117 -16.36 15.21 29.34
C VAL A 117 -17.20 15.90 28.28
N LEU A 118 -18.23 15.20 27.81
CA LEU A 118 -19.19 15.72 26.86
C LEU A 118 -20.46 16.13 27.60
N TRP A 119 -20.75 17.42 27.61
CA TRP A 119 -22.00 17.99 28.10
C TRP A 119 -22.97 18.18 26.92
N LEU A 120 -24.14 17.56 27.01
CA LEU A 120 -25.17 17.62 25.98
C LEU A 120 -26.46 18.27 26.51
N PRO A 121 -27.26 18.90 25.63
CA PRO A 121 -28.61 19.34 25.97
C PRO A 121 -29.47 18.19 26.51
N GLN A 122 -30.20 18.42 27.60
CA GLN A 122 -31.09 17.41 28.20
C GLN A 122 -32.21 16.96 27.24
N SER A 123 -32.69 17.88 26.40
CA SER A 123 -33.63 17.59 25.31
C SER A 123 -33.13 16.49 24.35
N TRP A 124 -31.81 16.39 24.10
CA TRP A 124 -31.26 15.37 23.19
C TRP A 124 -31.35 13.96 23.77
N ARG A 125 -31.34 13.81 25.11
CA ARG A 125 -31.53 12.53 25.78
C ARG A 125 -32.96 12.01 25.66
N SER A 126 -33.92 12.91 25.47
CA SER A 126 -35.35 12.57 25.37
C SER A 126 -35.70 11.91 24.02
N ASP A 127 -34.84 12.08 23.01
CA ASP A 127 -34.96 11.44 21.69
C ASP A 127 -34.10 10.16 21.66
N VAL A 128 -34.75 9.00 21.77
CA VAL A 128 -34.06 7.69 21.89
C VAL A 128 -33.24 7.35 20.65
N GLU A 129 -33.75 7.65 19.45
CA GLU A 129 -33.05 7.34 18.20
C GLU A 129 -31.80 8.20 18.07
N LEU A 130 -31.94 9.50 18.31
CA LEU A 130 -30.81 10.42 18.35
C LEU A 130 -29.78 10.02 19.40
N TRP A 131 -30.24 9.75 20.62
CA TRP A 131 -29.37 9.44 21.74
C TRP A 131 -28.53 8.20 21.44
N SER A 132 -29.16 7.14 20.93
CA SER A 132 -28.45 5.92 20.53
C SER A 132 -27.36 6.21 19.48
N LEU A 133 -27.68 7.03 18.48
CA LEU A 133 -26.74 7.39 17.42
C LEU A 133 -25.57 8.24 17.94
N LEU A 134 -25.83 9.18 18.86
CA LEU A 134 -24.80 10.00 19.51
C LEU A 134 -23.85 9.13 20.34
N ILE A 135 -24.39 8.25 21.18
CA ILE A 135 -23.60 7.33 22.01
C ILE A 135 -22.69 6.44 21.15
N THR A 136 -23.25 5.84 20.09
CA THR A 136 -22.47 5.03 19.16
C THR A 136 -21.38 5.86 18.48
N ARG A 137 -21.69 7.08 18.01
CA ARG A 137 -20.70 7.93 17.36
C ARG A 137 -19.57 8.35 18.30
N ILE A 138 -19.90 8.71 19.55
CA ILE A 138 -18.91 9.06 20.57
C ILE A 138 -17.98 7.87 20.80
N GLY A 139 -18.55 6.67 20.92
CA GLY A 139 -17.79 5.42 21.08
C GLY A 139 -16.88 5.11 19.89
N ASP A 140 -17.40 5.20 18.67
CA ASP A 140 -16.64 4.97 17.43
C ASP A 140 -15.52 5.99 17.22
N SER A 141 -15.71 7.23 17.68
CA SER A 141 -14.69 8.27 17.61
C SER A 141 -13.59 8.03 18.64
N LEU A 142 -13.94 7.86 19.92
CA LEU A 142 -12.97 7.83 21.03
C LEU A 142 -12.40 6.44 21.35
N GLY A 143 -13.06 5.37 20.91
CA GLY A 143 -12.61 3.98 21.02
C GLY A 143 -13.38 3.14 22.04
N ASN A 144 -14.05 3.77 23.01
CA ASN A 144 -14.88 3.10 24.01
C ASN A 144 -16.23 3.78 24.19
N ALA A 145 -17.24 3.02 24.58
CA ALA A 145 -18.56 3.55 24.90
C ALA A 145 -18.45 4.59 26.04
N PRO A 146 -19.20 5.72 25.96
CA PRO A 146 -19.21 6.72 27.02
C PRO A 146 -19.82 6.19 28.31
N GLU A 147 -19.29 6.68 29.42
CA GLU A 147 -19.81 6.47 30.78
C GLU A 147 -20.69 7.67 31.18
N GLU A 148 -21.80 7.42 31.87
CA GLU A 148 -22.63 8.51 32.38
C GLU A 148 -21.94 9.23 33.56
N LEU A 149 -21.87 10.55 33.48
CA LEU A 149 -21.40 11.38 34.56
C LEU A 149 -22.43 11.36 35.70
N SER A 150 -21.98 11.08 36.92
CA SER A 150 -22.83 11.02 38.11
C SER A 150 -23.62 12.33 38.31
N LEU A 151 -24.83 12.20 38.86
CA LEU A 151 -25.63 13.33 39.32
C LEU A 151 -25.15 13.85 40.68
N ASP A 152 -24.42 13.02 41.43
CA ASP A 152 -23.80 13.41 42.69
C ASP A 152 -22.49 14.18 42.41
N PRO A 153 -22.37 15.45 42.86
CA PRO A 153 -21.19 16.28 42.70
C PRO A 153 -19.87 15.62 43.15
N GLU A 154 -19.87 14.89 44.27
CA GLU A 154 -18.63 14.30 44.80
C GLU A 154 -18.13 13.18 43.90
N ILE A 155 -19.03 12.28 43.48
CA ILE A 155 -18.72 11.19 42.55
C ILE A 155 -18.35 11.75 41.17
N ALA A 156 -19.06 12.78 40.69
CA ALA A 156 -18.74 13.45 39.43
C ALA A 156 -17.33 14.05 39.45
N ALA A 157 -16.95 14.70 40.55
CA ALA A 157 -15.59 15.22 40.75
C ALA A 157 -14.52 14.11 40.72
N GLU A 158 -14.80 12.95 41.31
CA GLU A 158 -13.90 11.80 41.26
C GLU A 158 -13.76 11.23 39.84
N GLN A 159 -14.87 11.12 39.11
CA GLN A 159 -14.88 10.71 37.70
C GLN A 159 -14.05 11.69 36.84
N TYR A 160 -14.21 13.00 37.03
CA TYR A 160 -13.46 14.05 36.32
C TYR A 160 -11.94 13.95 36.53
N ASN A 161 -11.54 13.68 37.77
CA ASN A 161 -10.14 13.73 38.20
C ASN A 161 -9.38 12.43 37.92
N ASN A 162 -10.06 11.31 37.64
CA ASN A 162 -9.38 10.02 37.43
C ASN A 162 -8.34 9.73 38.54
N ARG A 163 -8.76 9.82 39.81
CA ARG A 163 -7.88 9.84 41.01
C ARG A 163 -6.87 8.69 41.07
N ASP A 164 -7.20 7.55 40.49
CA ASP A 164 -6.36 6.35 40.48
C ASP A 164 -5.25 6.37 39.41
N GLY A 165 -5.24 7.38 38.52
CA GLY A 165 -4.23 7.53 37.47
C GLY A 165 -4.28 6.44 36.40
N ASP A 166 -5.44 5.82 36.20
CA ASP A 166 -5.58 4.78 35.18
C ASP A 166 -5.63 5.40 33.79
N ALA A 167 -4.55 5.21 33.02
CA ALA A 167 -4.42 5.71 31.66
C ALA A 167 -5.49 5.13 30.70
N SER A 168 -6.06 3.96 31.00
CA SER A 168 -7.11 3.38 30.16
C SER A 168 -8.40 4.21 30.16
N LEU A 169 -8.69 4.87 31.28
CA LEU A 169 -9.89 5.70 31.48
C LEU A 169 -9.87 7.01 30.67
N LEU A 170 -8.70 7.43 30.15
CA LEU A 170 -8.59 8.57 29.23
C LEU A 170 -9.39 8.37 27.95
N SER A 171 -9.43 7.12 27.48
CA SER A 171 -10.15 6.72 26.27
C SER A 171 -11.63 6.42 26.50
N VAL A 172 -12.11 6.52 27.75
CA VAL A 172 -13.51 6.35 28.14
C VAL A 172 -14.10 7.75 28.43
N PRO A 173 -14.85 8.36 27.49
CA PRO A 173 -15.44 9.67 27.71
C PRO A 173 -16.55 9.65 28.76
N LEU A 174 -16.68 10.74 29.51
CA LEU A 174 -17.80 11.00 30.40
C LEU A 174 -18.90 11.76 29.67
N LEU A 175 -20.14 11.45 29.98
CA LEU A 175 -21.31 12.05 29.35
C LEU A 175 -22.25 12.65 30.39
N GLY A 176 -22.39 13.98 30.36
CA GLY A 176 -23.33 14.74 31.16
C GLY A 176 -24.45 15.31 30.30
N THR A 177 -25.66 15.40 30.85
CA THR A 177 -26.75 16.19 30.26
C THR A 177 -27.15 17.31 31.20
N ASP A 178 -27.48 18.47 30.65
CA ASP A 178 -27.88 19.64 31.43
C ASP A 178 -28.96 20.48 30.70
N PRO A 179 -29.97 20.99 31.41
CA PRO A 179 -31.03 21.81 30.81
C PRO A 179 -30.56 23.22 30.42
N GLY A 180 -29.49 23.76 31.02
CA GLY A 180 -28.92 25.04 30.62
C GLY A 180 -28.39 25.04 29.18
N LEU A 181 -28.09 23.85 28.65
CA LEU A 181 -27.68 23.67 27.26
C LEU A 181 -28.87 23.52 26.28
N ASP A 182 -30.10 23.39 26.76
CA ASP A 182 -31.28 23.25 25.87
C ASP A 182 -31.58 24.55 25.12
N GLU A 183 -31.51 25.69 25.80
CA GLU A 183 -31.70 27.01 25.19
C GLU A 183 -30.59 27.33 24.18
N VAL A 184 -29.38 26.86 24.49
CA VAL A 184 -28.17 27.00 23.67
C VAL A 184 -28.23 26.08 22.44
N GLY A 185 -28.70 24.84 22.60
CA GLY A 185 -28.82 23.85 21.53
C GLY A 185 -27.48 23.37 20.95
N VAL A 186 -26.40 23.42 21.74
CA VAL A 186 -25.07 22.91 21.36
C VAL A 186 -24.52 21.97 22.44
N GLY A 187 -23.74 20.99 22.01
CA GLY A 187 -22.93 20.17 22.93
C GLY A 187 -21.60 20.85 23.23
N LEU A 188 -21.05 20.65 24.43
CA LEU A 188 -19.72 21.12 24.83
C LEU A 188 -18.84 19.92 25.17
N LEU A 189 -17.67 19.84 24.56
CA LEU A 189 -16.63 18.87 24.90
C LEU A 189 -15.58 19.57 25.75
N ASP A 190 -15.57 19.31 27.06
CA ASP A 190 -14.52 19.73 27.97
C ASP A 190 -13.32 18.79 27.82
N CYS A 191 -12.23 19.32 27.26
CA CYS A 191 -11.02 18.54 27.01
C CYS A 191 -10.10 18.57 28.25
N PRO A 192 -9.45 17.44 28.59
CA PRO A 192 -8.37 17.46 29.57
C PRO A 192 -7.20 18.29 29.04
N ASP A 193 -6.25 18.59 29.91
CA ASP A 193 -5.03 19.25 29.46
C ASP A 193 -4.22 18.36 28.49
N ILE A 194 -3.80 18.95 27.37
CA ILE A 194 -3.29 18.22 26.21
C ILE A 194 -1.77 18.34 26.10
N VAL A 195 -1.17 19.41 26.64
CA VAL A 195 0.24 19.77 26.37
C VAL A 195 1.17 19.56 27.56
N SER A 196 0.69 19.56 28.81
CA SER A 196 1.57 19.44 29.98
C SER A 196 2.26 18.07 30.09
N ASP A 197 3.46 18.01 30.67
CA ASP A 197 4.31 16.81 30.72
C ASP A 197 3.71 15.59 31.47
N GLU A 198 4.33 14.41 31.27
CA GLU A 198 3.91 13.07 31.75
C GLU A 198 3.87 12.88 33.28
N GLU A 199 4.30 13.87 34.08
CA GLU A 199 4.51 13.75 35.53
C GLU A 199 3.26 13.40 36.36
N PHE A 200 2.07 13.42 35.75
CA PHE A 200 0.79 13.22 36.43
C PHE A 200 0.16 11.82 36.23
N GLY A 201 0.80 10.88 35.52
CA GLY A 201 0.23 9.55 35.29
C GLY A 201 -0.96 9.54 34.31
N LEU A 202 -1.06 10.57 33.46
CA LEU A 202 -2.21 10.86 32.59
C LEU A 202 -2.02 10.44 31.12
N GLY A 203 -1.25 9.37 30.89
CA GLY A 203 -0.84 8.93 29.56
C GLY A 203 0.18 9.89 28.91
N SER A 204 0.78 9.47 27.80
CA SER A 204 1.74 10.33 27.10
C SER A 204 1.03 11.51 26.41
N PRO A 205 1.68 12.67 26.25
CA PRO A 205 1.16 13.80 25.45
C PRO A 205 0.74 13.38 24.03
N GLU A 206 1.43 12.38 23.48
CA GLU A 206 1.12 11.78 22.17
C GLU A 206 -0.23 11.04 22.18
N GLN A 207 -0.50 10.23 23.20
CA GLN A 207 -1.78 9.55 23.39
C GLN A 207 -2.93 10.56 23.53
N ARG A 208 -2.74 11.62 24.32
CA ARG A 208 -3.77 12.67 24.48
C ARG A 208 -3.99 13.45 23.19
N ARG A 209 -2.93 13.70 22.41
CA ARG A 209 -3.05 14.33 21.09
C ARG A 209 -3.78 13.43 20.10
N GLU A 210 -3.53 12.12 20.12
CA GLU A 210 -4.24 11.15 19.31
C GLU A 210 -5.73 11.10 19.68
N LEU A 211 -6.04 11.05 20.97
CA LEU A 211 -7.41 11.10 21.49
C LEU A 211 -8.10 12.41 21.14
N LEU A 212 -7.42 13.56 21.20
CA LEU A 212 -7.97 14.84 20.72
C LEU A 212 -8.26 14.77 19.22
N GLY A 213 -7.37 14.20 18.41
CA GLY A 213 -7.61 14.01 16.98
C GLY A 213 -8.83 13.15 16.67
N ARG A 214 -9.03 12.12 17.48
CA ARG A 214 -10.24 11.29 17.46
C ARG A 214 -11.49 12.07 17.88
N ALA A 215 -11.42 12.81 18.99
CA ALA A 215 -12.51 13.62 19.54
C ALA A 215 -12.90 14.78 18.60
N ALA A 216 -11.92 15.35 17.90
CA ALA A 216 -12.12 16.43 16.94
C ALA A 216 -13.17 16.06 15.89
N THR A 217 -13.26 14.80 15.47
CA THR A 217 -14.27 14.33 14.50
C THR A 217 -15.73 14.46 14.94
N LEU A 218 -15.96 14.75 16.23
CA LEU A 218 -17.27 15.06 16.80
C LEU A 218 -17.58 16.56 16.77
N CYS A 219 -16.55 17.40 16.69
CA CYS A 219 -16.64 18.82 16.96
C CYS A 219 -16.91 19.61 15.68
N SER A 220 -17.72 20.66 15.78
CA SER A 220 -18.03 21.57 14.68
C SER A 220 -17.33 22.93 14.83
N ALA A 221 -16.72 23.18 15.99
CA ALA A 221 -15.88 24.35 16.26
C ALA A 221 -14.90 24.05 17.41
N PHE A 222 -13.83 24.83 17.50
CA PHE A 222 -12.90 24.83 18.62
C PHE A 222 -12.89 26.18 19.34
N LEU A 223 -13.00 26.14 20.66
CA LEU A 223 -12.81 27.26 21.56
C LEU A 223 -11.58 26.99 22.43
N ILE A 224 -10.51 27.72 22.16
CA ILE A 224 -9.23 27.56 22.86
C ILE A 224 -9.17 28.58 24.00
N VAL A 225 -8.97 28.11 25.22
CA VAL A 225 -8.91 28.93 26.44
C VAL A 225 -7.46 29.07 26.89
N THR A 226 -7.04 30.29 27.17
CA THR A 226 -5.66 30.59 27.59
C THR A 226 -5.64 31.71 28.62
N GLY A 227 -4.60 31.76 29.46
CA GLY A 227 -4.36 32.91 30.33
C GLY A 227 -3.75 34.09 29.56
N ALA A 228 -3.99 35.32 30.00
CA ALA A 228 -3.38 36.52 29.40
C ALA A 228 -1.83 36.49 29.45
N GLU A 229 -1.27 35.88 30.49
CA GLU A 229 0.17 35.66 30.69
C GLU A 229 0.80 34.72 29.66
N SER A 230 0.02 33.83 29.06
CA SER A 230 0.48 32.80 28.11
C SER A 230 0.69 33.30 26.68
N SER A 231 0.57 34.62 26.45
CA SER A 231 0.76 35.24 25.12
C SER A 231 2.12 34.96 24.47
N ARG A 232 3.16 34.72 25.27
CA ARG A 232 4.52 34.40 24.80
C ARG A 232 4.86 32.91 24.91
N ASP A 233 3.91 32.09 25.36
CA ASP A 233 4.13 30.67 25.56
C ASP A 233 4.06 29.91 24.23
N THR A 234 5.02 29.03 23.99
CA THR A 234 5.04 28.13 22.84
C THR A 234 3.87 27.14 22.87
N THR A 235 3.37 26.80 24.06
CA THR A 235 2.28 25.83 24.25
C THR A 235 0.97 26.27 23.59
N LEU A 236 0.62 27.57 23.66
CA LEU A 236 -0.57 28.11 22.99
C LEU A 236 -0.45 28.02 21.47
N ALA A 237 0.73 28.35 20.93
CA ALA A 237 0.99 28.24 19.50
C ALA A 237 0.91 26.78 19.02
N ASP A 238 1.34 25.82 19.84
CA ASP A 238 1.21 24.39 19.57
C ASP A 238 -0.24 23.91 19.63
N LEU A 239 -1.04 24.34 20.61
CA LEU A 239 -2.47 24.03 20.66
C LEU A 239 -3.22 24.53 19.42
N LEU A 240 -2.95 25.76 19.00
CA LEU A 240 -3.56 26.35 17.80
C LEU A 240 -3.13 25.61 16.52
N ARG A 241 -1.85 25.19 16.46
CA ARG A 241 -1.34 24.36 15.37
C ARG A 241 -2.01 22.99 15.35
N ILE A 242 -2.08 22.30 16.50
CA ILE A 242 -2.74 21.00 16.62
C ILE A 242 -4.21 21.10 16.17
N ALA A 243 -4.95 22.11 16.63
CA ALA A 243 -6.32 22.32 16.18
C ALA A 243 -6.41 22.58 14.66
N SER A 244 -5.45 23.32 14.10
CA SER A 244 -5.34 23.56 12.65
C SER A 244 -5.07 22.30 11.83
N ASP A 245 -4.17 21.45 12.34
CA ASP A 245 -3.72 20.24 11.67
C ASP A 245 -4.80 19.16 11.72
N LEU A 246 -5.49 19.03 12.86
CA LEU A 246 -6.49 17.97 13.08
C LEU A 246 -7.77 18.18 12.27
N MET A 247 -8.24 19.43 12.12
CA MET A 247 -9.43 19.73 11.33
C MET A 247 -9.29 21.04 10.55
N PRO A 248 -8.65 20.99 9.37
CA PRO A 248 -8.54 22.16 8.51
C PRO A 248 -9.93 22.61 8.04
N GLY A 249 -10.23 23.90 8.23
CA GLY A 249 -11.50 24.51 7.83
C GLY A 249 -12.57 24.58 8.91
N VAL A 250 -12.33 24.01 10.09
CA VAL A 250 -13.24 24.15 11.24
C VAL A 250 -13.01 25.49 11.96
N PRO A 251 -14.07 26.23 12.36
CA PRO A 251 -13.91 27.53 13.01
C PRO A 251 -13.21 27.41 14.35
N ARG A 252 -12.33 28.37 14.60
CA ARG A 252 -11.53 28.47 15.82
C ARG A 252 -11.78 29.80 16.49
N MET A 253 -11.94 29.78 17.79
CA MET A 253 -12.12 30.92 18.66
C MET A 253 -11.08 30.88 19.77
N LEU A 254 -10.65 32.04 20.24
CA LEU A 254 -9.68 32.16 21.32
C LEU A 254 -10.33 32.92 22.48
N ALA A 255 -10.31 32.35 23.68
CA ALA A 255 -10.80 32.95 24.92
C ALA A 255 -9.63 33.21 25.86
N VAL A 256 -9.29 34.48 26.05
CA VAL A 256 -8.23 34.95 26.94
C VAL A 256 -8.82 35.25 28.31
N ASN A 257 -8.48 34.42 29.29
CA ASN A 257 -8.95 34.53 30.66
C ASN A 257 -7.92 35.26 31.53
N LYS A 258 -8.34 35.68 32.73
CA LYS A 258 -7.49 36.31 33.75
C LYS A 258 -6.78 37.58 33.28
N VAL A 259 -7.43 38.39 32.44
CA VAL A 259 -6.90 39.69 32.03
C VAL A 259 -6.77 40.60 33.24
N ARG A 260 -5.61 41.25 33.40
CA ARG A 260 -5.34 42.15 34.53
C ARG A 260 -5.89 43.54 34.26
N PRO A 261 -6.29 44.31 35.29
CA PRO A 261 -6.86 45.67 35.12
C PRO A 261 -5.96 46.67 34.39
N ARG A 262 -4.64 46.42 34.39
CA ARG A 262 -3.65 47.25 33.69
C ARG A 262 -3.65 47.05 32.17
N GLN A 263 -4.29 45.99 31.69
CA GLN A 263 -4.37 45.65 30.28
C GLN A 263 -5.73 46.10 29.73
N THR A 264 -5.71 47.00 28.74
CA THR A 264 -6.93 47.37 28.02
C THR A 264 -7.30 46.29 27.01
N PRO A 265 -8.57 46.17 26.59
CA PRO A 265 -8.98 45.18 25.60
C PRO A 265 -8.17 45.27 24.29
N ASP A 266 -7.81 46.47 23.87
CA ASP A 266 -7.02 46.70 22.65
C ASP A 266 -5.60 46.17 22.78
N GLN A 267 -4.99 46.31 23.96
CA GLN A 267 -3.68 45.71 24.26
C GLN A 267 -3.75 44.19 24.24
N VAL A 268 -4.87 43.59 24.69
CA VAL A 268 -5.10 42.15 24.56
C VAL A 268 -5.22 41.77 23.09
N HIS A 269 -5.97 42.53 22.28
CA HIS A 269 -6.09 42.31 20.84
C HIS A 269 -4.72 42.37 20.14
N GLU A 270 -3.96 43.44 20.33
CA GLU A 270 -2.61 43.61 19.75
C GLU A 270 -1.66 42.47 20.16
N THR A 271 -1.72 42.04 21.43
CA THR A 271 -0.86 40.98 21.96
C THR A 271 -1.11 39.64 21.26
N PHE A 272 -2.38 39.29 21.02
CA PHE A 272 -2.75 37.99 20.44
C PHE A 272 -2.98 38.04 18.93
N ALA A 273 -3.04 39.22 18.30
CA ALA A 273 -3.26 39.39 16.85
C ALA A 273 -2.33 38.54 15.97
N PRO A 274 -1.00 38.41 16.25
CA PRO A 274 -0.12 37.57 15.44
C PRO A 274 -0.55 36.09 15.43
N LEU A 275 -1.01 35.57 16.57
CA LEU A 275 -1.49 34.19 16.71
C LEU A 275 -2.86 34.01 16.03
N VAL A 276 -3.75 34.98 16.23
CA VAL A 276 -5.10 35.01 15.62
C VAL A 276 -5.00 34.96 14.09
N GLN A 277 -4.15 35.80 13.49
CA GLN A 277 -3.95 35.86 12.05
C GLN A 277 -3.26 34.60 11.51
N LYS A 278 -2.17 34.15 12.17
CA LYS A 278 -1.39 32.98 11.73
C LYS A 278 -2.23 31.70 11.69
N TYR A 279 -3.09 31.49 12.68
CA TYR A 279 -3.88 30.27 12.80
C TYR A 279 -5.35 30.45 12.43
N GLY A 280 -5.73 31.59 11.84
CA GLY A 280 -7.10 31.83 11.34
C GLY A 280 -8.17 31.70 12.42
N VAL A 281 -7.94 32.31 13.59
CA VAL A 281 -8.94 32.43 14.66
C VAL A 281 -9.98 33.48 14.23
N GLY A 282 -11.25 33.10 14.23
CA GLY A 282 -12.34 33.96 13.75
C GLY A 282 -12.81 34.99 14.76
N THR A 283 -12.67 34.73 16.07
CA THR A 283 -13.08 35.65 17.13
C THR A 283 -12.19 35.51 18.36
N LEU A 284 -11.76 36.64 18.90
CA LEU A 284 -11.04 36.77 20.17
C LEU A 284 -12.03 37.21 21.26
N TYR A 285 -12.08 36.47 22.35
CA TYR A 285 -12.82 36.78 23.56
C TYR A 285 -11.85 37.08 24.70
N ALA A 286 -12.21 37.97 25.61
CA ALA A 286 -11.45 38.28 26.82
C ALA A 286 -12.35 38.25 28.06
N ALA A 287 -11.80 37.83 29.19
CA ALA A 287 -12.41 37.93 30.51
C ALA A 287 -11.39 38.49 31.52
N TYR A 288 -11.82 39.50 32.28
CA TYR A 288 -11.02 40.06 33.37
C TYR A 288 -10.99 39.12 34.58
N ASP A 289 -9.88 39.15 35.32
CA ASP A 289 -9.68 38.33 36.50
C ASP A 289 -10.58 38.82 37.65
N PHE A 290 -11.68 38.10 37.92
CA PHE A 290 -12.65 38.45 38.97
C PHE A 290 -12.09 38.25 40.39
N ASP A 291 -11.03 37.46 40.57
CA ASP A 291 -10.37 37.27 41.87
C ASP A 291 -9.62 38.54 42.30
N VAL A 292 -9.35 39.45 41.36
CA VAL A 292 -8.68 40.73 41.62
C VAL A 292 -9.73 41.83 41.82
N PRO A 293 -9.84 42.44 43.01
CA PRO A 293 -10.85 43.47 43.29
C PRO A 293 -10.79 44.67 42.34
N SER A 294 -9.59 45.04 41.88
CA SER A 294 -9.40 46.15 40.92
C SER A 294 -9.84 45.84 39.49
N SER A 295 -10.21 44.59 39.18
CA SER A 295 -10.79 44.20 37.89
C SER A 295 -12.29 44.47 37.80
N ARG A 296 -12.99 44.56 38.94
CA ARG A 296 -14.46 44.73 38.99
C ARG A 296 -15.00 45.85 38.09
N PRO A 297 -14.37 47.03 37.98
CA PRO A 297 -14.86 48.10 37.10
C PRO A 297 -14.78 47.79 35.60
N PHE A 298 -14.08 46.73 35.21
CA PHE A 298 -13.89 46.34 33.80
C PHE A 298 -14.69 45.10 33.42
N ILE A 299 -15.25 44.38 34.39
CA ILE A 299 -16.09 43.21 34.16
C ILE A 299 -17.47 43.70 33.69
N PRO A 300 -17.99 43.23 32.55
CA PRO A 300 -19.34 43.55 32.10
C PRO A 300 -20.41 43.22 33.15
N VAL A 301 -21.36 44.15 33.36
CA VAL A 301 -22.46 44.02 34.34
C VAL A 301 -23.80 44.05 33.61
N PHE A 302 -24.75 43.21 34.01
CA PHE A 302 -26.07 43.07 33.35
C PHE A 302 -27.23 43.24 34.34
N GLY A 303 -28.32 43.88 33.92
CA GLY A 303 -29.52 44.14 34.73
C GLY A 303 -29.46 45.38 35.63
N ASP A 304 -30.50 45.58 36.47
CA ASP A 304 -30.64 46.69 37.46
C ASP A 304 -29.60 46.67 38.60
N GLN A 305 -28.46 46.01 38.40
CA GLN A 305 -27.27 46.11 39.25
C GLN A 305 -26.49 47.39 38.86
N HIS A 306 -27.14 48.55 38.98
CA HIS A 306 -26.44 49.81 38.93
C HIS A 306 -25.58 49.97 40.18
N PRO A 307 -24.26 50.25 40.08
CA PRO A 307 -23.46 50.65 41.23
C PRO A 307 -23.74 52.13 41.51
N GLN A 308 -24.91 52.45 42.03
CA GLN A 308 -25.20 53.77 42.56
C GLN A 308 -25.48 53.70 44.06
N ARG A 309 -24.44 54.09 44.81
CA ARG A 309 -24.43 54.42 46.25
C ARG A 309 -24.59 53.24 47.21
N ASP A 310 -23.49 52.57 47.49
CA ASP A 310 -23.12 52.16 48.86
C ASP A 310 -21.60 52.27 49.07
N ALA A 311 -21.01 53.32 48.49
CA ALA A 311 -19.78 53.86 49.02
C ALA A 311 -20.17 54.70 50.24
N ILE A 312 -19.72 54.26 51.41
CA ILE A 312 -19.93 54.80 52.77
C ILE A 312 -21.07 54.08 53.51
N SER A 313 -20.68 53.03 54.25
CA SER A 313 -21.42 52.30 55.32
C SER A 313 -21.84 50.86 54.97
N ALA A 314 -20.90 50.01 54.57
CA ALA A 314 -20.99 48.58 54.85
C ALA A 314 -19.77 48.21 55.71
N SER A 315 -20.00 48.22 57.01
CA SER A 315 -19.12 47.67 58.04
C SER A 315 -18.79 46.21 57.72
N GLU A 316 -17.63 45.76 58.20
CA GLU A 316 -17.09 44.39 58.14
C GLU A 316 -17.96 43.31 58.84
N SER A 317 -19.28 43.43 58.83
CA SER A 317 -20.22 42.66 59.66
C SER A 317 -21.34 41.95 58.91
N ASP A 318 -21.29 41.87 57.57
CA ASP A 318 -22.27 41.13 56.74
C ASP A 318 -21.65 39.92 56.00
N LEU A 319 -20.64 39.28 56.59
CA LEU A 319 -19.99 38.07 56.06
C LEU A 319 -20.75 36.76 56.31
N GLN A 320 -22.07 36.77 56.50
CA GLN A 320 -22.87 35.55 56.75
C GLN A 320 -24.26 35.56 56.07
N GLY A 321 -24.36 36.13 54.88
CA GLY A 321 -25.53 35.99 54.00
C GLY A 321 -25.24 34.98 52.88
N GLU A 322 -25.98 33.87 52.89
CA GLU A 322 -25.93 32.75 51.95
C GLU A 322 -26.36 33.14 50.52
N ASP A 323 -25.45 33.68 49.71
CA ASP A 323 -25.49 33.52 48.25
C ASP A 323 -24.08 33.13 47.77
N ASP A 324 -23.75 31.86 48.03
CA ASP A 324 -22.47 31.21 47.80
C ASP A 324 -22.31 30.78 46.33
N THR A 325 -22.65 31.67 45.39
CA THR A 325 -22.36 31.44 43.97
C THR A 325 -20.94 31.88 43.69
N ASP A 326 -20.03 30.89 43.57
CA ASP A 326 -18.68 31.08 43.03
C ASP A 326 -18.73 31.98 41.78
N PRO A 327 -18.02 33.12 41.76
CA PRO A 327 -18.01 34.00 40.60
C PRO A 327 -17.45 33.29 39.36
N LEU A 328 -18.10 33.49 38.20
CA LEU A 328 -17.69 32.91 36.92
C LEU A 328 -17.09 33.96 35.98
N PRO A 329 -16.17 33.56 35.07
CA PRO A 329 -15.58 34.48 34.12
C PRO A 329 -16.61 34.96 33.08
N VAL A 330 -16.69 36.28 32.89
CA VAL A 330 -17.55 36.91 31.88
C VAL A 330 -16.72 37.21 30.63
N PHE A 331 -16.85 36.37 29.60
CA PHE A 331 -16.14 36.52 28.34
C PHE A 331 -16.91 37.42 27.37
N PHE A 332 -16.21 38.40 26.80
CA PHE A 332 -16.74 39.28 25.77
C PHE A 332 -15.80 39.35 24.55
N SER A 333 -16.37 39.52 23.36
CA SER A 333 -15.60 39.64 22.12
C SER A 333 -14.79 40.94 22.09
N VAL A 334 -13.52 40.86 21.74
CA VAL A 334 -12.62 42.02 21.68
C VAL A 334 -12.58 42.53 20.24
N SER A 335 -12.86 43.83 20.05
CA SER A 335 -12.73 44.51 18.76
C SER A 335 -11.33 45.10 18.59
N GLU A 336 -10.89 45.31 17.35
CA GLU A 336 -9.69 46.10 17.03
C GLU A 336 -9.89 47.59 17.34
N ASP A 337 -11.13 48.06 17.25
CA ASP A 337 -11.51 49.44 17.54
C ASP A 337 -11.70 49.67 19.06
N PRO A 338 -10.89 50.55 19.70
CA PRO A 338 -10.99 50.87 21.12
C PRO A 338 -12.35 51.43 21.55
N ASP A 339 -12.98 52.23 20.70
CA ASP A 339 -14.27 52.85 21.00
C ASP A 339 -15.39 51.80 21.07
N SER A 340 -15.15 50.66 20.42
CA SER A 340 -16.00 49.49 20.49
C SER A 340 -15.73 48.63 21.73
N ASN A 341 -14.83 48.97 22.66
CA ASN A 341 -14.53 48.16 23.85
C ASN A 341 -14.75 48.93 25.18
N PRO A 342 -15.95 49.50 25.43
CA PRO A 342 -16.19 50.29 26.64
C PRO A 342 -16.08 49.43 27.92
N PRO A 343 -15.41 49.92 28.99
CA PRO A 343 -15.32 49.20 30.26
C PRO A 343 -16.70 48.92 30.86
N ALA A 344 -16.94 47.68 31.26
CA ALA A 344 -18.17 47.20 31.91
C ALA A 344 -19.50 47.39 31.13
N ALA A 345 -19.51 48.07 29.99
CA ALA A 345 -20.69 48.41 29.20
C ALA A 345 -20.67 47.71 27.83
N ILE A 346 -20.38 46.41 27.82
CA ILE A 346 -20.37 45.60 26.59
C ILE A 346 -21.77 45.07 26.31
N ASP A 347 -22.23 45.23 25.07
CA ASP A 347 -23.53 44.72 24.63
C ASP A 347 -23.65 43.18 24.80
N GLU A 348 -24.85 42.71 25.15
CA GLU A 348 -25.11 41.28 25.43
C GLU A 348 -24.82 40.38 24.24
N ASP A 349 -25.05 40.87 23.02
CA ASP A 349 -24.77 40.12 21.80
C ASP A 349 -23.27 39.82 21.65
N ARG A 350 -22.37 40.62 22.24
CA ARG A 350 -20.92 40.45 22.18
C ARG A 350 -20.36 39.51 23.23
N LEU A 351 -21.19 39.00 24.13
CA LEU A 351 -20.79 38.01 25.11
C LEU A 351 -20.61 36.64 24.49
N LEU A 352 -19.73 35.85 25.08
CA LEU A 352 -19.57 34.45 24.70
C LEU A 352 -20.84 33.64 24.98
N GLN A 353 -21.67 34.03 25.96
CA GLN A 353 -22.97 33.40 26.21
C GLN A 353 -23.92 33.54 24.99
N ALA A 354 -23.77 34.58 24.18
CA ALA A 354 -24.53 34.77 22.95
C ALA A 354 -23.98 33.96 21.76
N LEU A 355 -22.85 33.24 21.93
CA LEU A 355 -22.23 32.41 20.89
C LEU A 355 -23.23 31.48 20.17
N PRO A 356 -24.16 30.79 20.85
CA PRO A 356 -25.09 29.88 20.19
C PRO A 356 -25.99 30.54 19.14
N SER A 357 -26.35 31.81 19.37
CA SER A 357 -27.16 32.61 18.43
C SER A 357 -26.36 33.06 17.20
N LYS A 358 -25.03 33.13 17.33
CA LYS A 358 -24.09 33.52 16.27
C LYS A 358 -23.60 32.34 15.43
N LEU A 359 -23.71 31.12 15.95
CA LEU A 359 -23.29 29.92 15.25
C LEU A 359 -24.34 29.53 14.21
N ASP A 360 -24.04 29.79 12.94
CA ASP A 360 -24.79 29.20 11.83
C ASP A 360 -24.51 27.69 11.80
N ARG A 361 -25.46 26.92 12.36
CA ARG A 361 -25.38 25.45 12.47
C ARG A 361 -25.18 24.80 11.10
N GLY A 362 -25.79 25.35 10.05
CA GLY A 362 -25.64 24.88 8.67
C GLY A 362 -24.22 25.10 8.14
N VAL A 363 -23.62 26.25 8.42
CA VAL A 363 -22.23 26.55 8.05
C VAL A 363 -21.25 25.66 8.80
N LEU A 364 -21.37 25.55 10.12
CA LEU A 364 -20.52 24.69 10.95
C LEU A 364 -20.59 23.23 10.49
N PHE A 365 -21.79 22.74 10.23
CA PHE A 365 -21.98 21.40 9.72
C PHE A 365 -21.35 21.22 8.34
N SER A 366 -21.56 22.17 7.42
CA SER A 366 -20.97 22.08 6.08
C SER A 366 -19.45 21.98 6.11
N GLN A 367 -18.80 22.71 7.02
CA GLN A 367 -17.34 22.70 7.21
C GLN A 367 -16.87 21.38 7.82
N LEU A 368 -17.55 20.86 8.85
CA LEU A 368 -17.27 19.53 9.41
C LEU A 368 -17.46 18.43 8.37
N HIS A 369 -18.56 18.46 7.62
CA HIS A 369 -18.85 17.48 6.58
C HIS A 369 -17.78 17.53 5.47
N GLN A 370 -17.33 18.72 5.08
CA GLN A 370 -16.22 18.89 4.14
C GLN A 370 -14.91 18.30 4.70
N ALA A 371 -14.57 18.54 5.97
CA ALA A 371 -13.38 17.98 6.59
C ALA A 371 -13.42 16.44 6.67
N LEU A 372 -14.54 15.86 7.07
CA LEU A 372 -14.75 14.41 7.10
C LEU A 372 -14.67 13.79 5.71
N ARG A 373 -15.19 14.48 4.69
CA ARG A 373 -15.08 14.07 3.29
C ARG A 373 -13.62 14.05 2.83
N ILE A 374 -12.86 15.11 3.11
CA ILE A 374 -11.42 15.19 2.77
C ILE A 374 -10.66 14.03 3.43
N ASN A 375 -10.97 13.71 4.69
CA ASN A 375 -10.36 12.59 5.40
C ASN A 375 -10.70 11.23 4.76
N LEU A 376 -11.96 11.01 4.35
CA LEU A 376 -12.34 9.81 3.61
C LEU A 376 -11.64 9.72 2.25
N GLU A 377 -11.57 10.84 1.52
CA GLU A 377 -10.86 10.92 0.24
C GLU A 377 -9.37 10.57 0.39
N ASP A 378 -8.71 11.09 1.43
CA ASP A 378 -7.30 10.80 1.71
C ASP A 378 -7.08 9.32 2.06
N ALA A 379 -7.91 8.77 2.96
CA ALA A 379 -7.85 7.37 3.37
C ALA A 379 -8.05 6.41 2.19
N VAL A 380 -8.99 6.71 1.29
CA VAL A 380 -9.30 5.87 0.15
C VAL A 380 -8.28 6.02 -0.99
N TRP A 381 -8.00 7.25 -1.42
CA TRP A 381 -7.16 7.52 -2.60
C TRP A 381 -5.67 7.50 -2.31
N ASN A 382 -5.22 8.24 -1.29
CA ASN A 382 -3.79 8.50 -1.11
C ASN A 382 -3.13 7.44 -0.23
N GLN A 383 -3.88 6.85 0.68
CA GLN A 383 -3.37 5.80 1.55
C GLN A 383 -3.71 4.43 0.98
N GLY A 384 -5.00 4.07 0.88
CA GLY A 384 -5.36 2.70 0.53
C GLY A 384 -5.13 2.33 -0.94
N LEU A 385 -5.56 3.15 -1.92
CA LEU A 385 -5.37 2.81 -3.34
C LEU A 385 -3.88 2.85 -3.75
N GLU A 386 -3.10 3.79 -3.21
CA GLU A 386 -1.64 3.82 -3.43
C GLU A 386 -0.95 2.59 -2.82
N SER A 387 -1.39 2.12 -1.64
CA SER A 387 -0.87 0.86 -1.07
C SER A 387 -1.20 -0.36 -1.93
N ILE A 388 -2.43 -0.47 -2.45
CA ILE A 388 -2.79 -1.54 -3.39
C ILE A 388 -1.97 -1.45 -4.69
N ARG A 389 -1.79 -0.25 -5.23
CA ARG A 389 -1.00 -0.04 -6.45
C ARG A 389 0.45 -0.46 -6.23
N ARG A 390 1.06 -0.04 -5.12
CA ARG A 390 2.43 -0.39 -4.77
C ARG A 390 2.60 -1.91 -4.61
N ASP A 391 1.67 -2.58 -3.96
CA ASP A 391 1.67 -4.04 -3.84
C ASP A 391 1.54 -4.74 -5.20
N ALA A 392 0.65 -4.26 -6.08
CA ALA A 392 0.54 -4.77 -7.44
C ALA A 392 1.84 -4.59 -8.23
N ASP A 393 2.44 -3.40 -8.21
CA ASP A 393 3.71 -3.11 -8.89
C ASP A 393 4.86 -3.97 -8.34
N GLN A 394 4.93 -4.14 -7.01
CA GLN A 394 5.89 -5.04 -6.36
C GLN A 394 5.69 -6.50 -6.76
N SER A 395 4.44 -6.94 -6.92
CA SER A 395 4.13 -8.30 -7.39
C SER A 395 4.65 -8.54 -8.81
N PHE A 396 4.45 -7.58 -9.72
CA PHE A 396 4.99 -7.65 -11.08
C PHE A 396 6.52 -7.64 -11.10
N GLU A 397 7.14 -6.75 -10.33
CA GLU A 397 8.60 -6.64 -10.27
C GLU A 397 9.21 -7.93 -9.69
N LYS A 398 8.63 -8.48 -8.63
CA LYS A 398 9.07 -9.76 -8.04
C LYS A 398 8.93 -10.90 -9.05
N THR A 399 7.78 -11.02 -9.71
CA THR A 399 7.58 -12.05 -10.75
C THR A 399 8.59 -11.91 -11.89
N ARG A 400 8.87 -10.68 -12.34
CA ARG A 400 9.86 -10.41 -13.40
C ARG A 400 11.27 -10.78 -12.98
N GLN A 401 11.66 -10.48 -11.73
CA GLN A 401 12.95 -10.91 -11.18
C GLN A 401 13.06 -12.43 -11.13
N CYS A 402 12.00 -13.13 -10.69
CA CYS A 402 11.97 -14.60 -10.73
C CYS A 402 12.18 -15.12 -12.16
N GLN A 403 11.42 -14.59 -13.13
CA GLN A 403 11.53 -14.98 -14.53
C GLN A 403 12.94 -14.73 -15.09
N GLN A 404 13.58 -13.60 -14.73
CA GLN A 404 14.93 -13.27 -15.16
C GLN A 404 15.96 -14.26 -14.62
N VAL A 405 15.88 -14.61 -13.33
CA VAL A 405 16.77 -15.61 -12.73
C VAL A 405 16.62 -16.96 -13.45
N LEU A 406 15.37 -17.40 -13.67
CA LEU A 406 15.12 -18.67 -14.37
C LEU A 406 15.62 -18.65 -15.83
N LEU A 407 15.46 -17.52 -16.53
CA LEU A 407 15.97 -17.34 -17.87
C LEU A 407 17.50 -17.36 -17.90
N ASP A 408 18.17 -16.64 -16.99
CA ASP A 408 19.62 -16.58 -16.93
C ASP A 408 20.23 -17.96 -16.60
N SER A 409 19.62 -18.68 -15.66
CA SER A 409 20.00 -20.07 -15.36
C SER A 409 19.77 -21.01 -16.55
N ALA A 410 18.66 -20.86 -17.28
CA ALA A 410 18.42 -21.62 -18.50
C ALA A 410 19.45 -21.29 -19.60
N LEU A 411 19.85 -20.02 -19.74
CA LEU A 411 20.84 -19.59 -20.73
C LEU A 411 22.22 -20.19 -20.52
N GLU A 412 22.60 -20.60 -19.30
CA GLU A 412 23.86 -21.34 -19.09
C GLU A 412 23.91 -22.66 -19.89
N TYR A 413 22.75 -23.27 -20.14
CA TYR A 413 22.64 -24.51 -20.90
C TYR A 413 22.28 -24.29 -22.38
N PHE A 414 21.43 -23.29 -22.64
CA PHE A 414 20.92 -22.98 -23.98
C PHE A 414 21.73 -21.92 -24.73
N ALA A 415 22.87 -21.46 -24.21
CA ALA A 415 23.72 -20.48 -24.89
C ALA A 415 25.18 -20.96 -25.06
N HIS A 416 25.81 -20.49 -26.13
CA HIS A 416 27.26 -20.56 -26.32
C HIS A 416 27.87 -19.19 -25.98
N ARG A 417 28.78 -19.14 -25.00
CA ARG A 417 29.40 -17.90 -24.52
C ARG A 417 30.87 -17.79 -24.91
N LYS A 418 31.30 -16.57 -25.25
CA LYS A 418 32.72 -16.22 -25.48
C LYS A 418 33.47 -16.15 -24.14
N ILE A 419 34.79 -16.28 -24.18
CA ILE A 419 35.65 -15.96 -23.04
C ILE A 419 35.45 -14.46 -22.73
N GLY A 420 34.66 -14.16 -21.70
CA GLY A 420 34.13 -12.82 -21.42
C GLY A 420 32.63 -12.77 -21.07
N GLY A 421 31.88 -13.85 -21.27
CA GLY A 421 30.51 -14.01 -20.76
C GLY A 421 29.38 -13.61 -21.71
N GLU A 422 29.68 -12.99 -22.86
CA GLU A 422 28.70 -12.64 -23.89
C GLU A 422 28.15 -13.89 -24.60
N VAL A 423 26.83 -14.00 -24.68
CA VAL A 423 26.12 -15.02 -25.47
C VAL A 423 26.33 -14.74 -26.96
N ILE A 424 26.93 -15.67 -27.69
CA ILE A 424 27.20 -15.53 -29.14
C ILE A 424 26.08 -16.19 -29.94
N GLU A 425 25.62 -17.35 -29.50
CA GLU A 425 24.68 -18.19 -30.22
C GLU A 425 23.81 -18.97 -29.22
N LEU A 426 22.56 -19.30 -29.58
CA LEU A 426 21.72 -20.19 -28.79
C LEU A 426 21.95 -21.63 -29.24
N ARG A 427 22.08 -22.52 -28.26
CA ARG A 427 22.29 -23.96 -28.45
C ARG A 427 20.95 -24.66 -28.59
N LEU A 428 20.84 -25.47 -29.64
CA LEU A 428 19.71 -26.37 -29.83
C LEU A 428 19.92 -27.63 -28.96
N HIS A 429 18.93 -27.98 -28.16
CA HIS A 429 18.91 -29.24 -27.44
C HIS A 429 18.57 -30.40 -28.38
N GLN A 430 19.30 -31.52 -28.27
CA GLN A 430 19.12 -32.67 -29.16
C GLN A 430 18.03 -33.62 -28.64
N SER A 431 16.78 -33.40 -29.10
CA SER A 431 15.69 -34.35 -28.87
C SER A 431 15.71 -35.50 -29.88
N GLU A 432 15.10 -36.65 -29.54
CA GLU A 432 14.94 -37.79 -30.45
C GLU A 432 14.36 -37.36 -31.80
N ARG A 433 13.40 -36.43 -31.75
CA ARG A 433 12.72 -35.90 -32.92
C ARG A 433 13.65 -35.07 -33.81
N ILE A 434 14.47 -34.19 -33.23
CA ILE A 434 15.45 -33.38 -33.97
C ILE A 434 16.48 -34.29 -34.64
N ILE A 435 17.01 -35.27 -33.90
CA ILE A 435 17.98 -36.24 -34.43
C ILE A 435 17.37 -37.06 -35.57
N ARG A 436 16.10 -37.45 -35.44
CA ARG A 436 15.36 -38.15 -36.48
C ARG A 436 15.17 -37.28 -37.72
N GLN A 437 14.77 -36.02 -37.57
CA GLN A 437 14.61 -35.08 -38.68
C GLN A 437 15.93 -34.81 -39.41
N LEU A 438 17.03 -34.66 -38.66
CA LEU A 438 18.37 -34.56 -39.22
C LEU A 438 18.72 -35.83 -39.99
N SER A 439 18.56 -37.01 -39.37
CA SER A 439 18.84 -38.30 -40.01
C SER A 439 18.06 -38.49 -41.31
N GLU A 440 16.76 -38.19 -41.30
CA GLU A 440 15.87 -38.29 -42.46
C GLU A 440 16.27 -37.31 -43.56
N SER A 441 16.55 -36.04 -43.21
CA SER A 441 16.98 -35.02 -44.18
C SER A 441 18.34 -35.37 -44.82
N PHE A 442 19.32 -35.82 -44.01
CA PHE A 442 20.62 -36.29 -44.48
C PHE A 442 20.50 -37.52 -45.40
N ALA A 443 19.61 -38.46 -45.08
CA ALA A 443 19.35 -39.64 -45.92
C ALA A 443 18.66 -39.28 -47.25
N ALA A 444 17.67 -38.39 -47.19
CA ALA A 444 16.86 -38.00 -48.34
C ALA A 444 17.67 -37.19 -49.37
N THR A 445 18.59 -36.34 -48.89
CA THR A 445 19.39 -35.43 -49.71
C THR A 445 20.75 -35.99 -50.11
N ALA A 446 21.10 -37.19 -49.64
CA ALA A 446 22.37 -37.84 -49.94
C ALA A 446 22.57 -38.09 -51.46
N PRO A 447 23.77 -37.84 -52.00
CA PRO A 447 24.12 -38.16 -53.38
C PRO A 447 23.96 -39.65 -53.73
N TRP A 448 23.76 -39.97 -55.02
CA TRP A 448 23.45 -41.32 -55.49
C TRP A 448 24.47 -42.40 -55.06
N TYR A 449 25.76 -42.05 -54.98
CA TYR A 449 26.84 -42.95 -54.57
C TYR A 449 26.81 -43.26 -53.07
N ALA A 450 26.38 -42.31 -52.23
CA ALA A 450 26.21 -42.50 -50.79
C ALA A 450 24.95 -43.33 -50.49
N ARG A 451 23.89 -43.17 -51.31
CA ARG A 451 22.66 -43.97 -51.26
C ARG A 451 22.89 -45.46 -51.58
N TRP A 452 23.88 -45.77 -52.43
CA TRP A 452 24.24 -47.14 -52.79
C TRP A 452 24.75 -47.96 -51.60
N GLY A 453 25.44 -47.34 -50.65
CA GLY A 453 25.94 -48.02 -49.45
C GLY A 453 24.89 -48.36 -48.42
N VAL A 454 23.87 -47.50 -48.26
CA VAL A 454 22.72 -47.80 -47.42
C VAL A 454 21.97 -49.01 -47.97
N ARG A 455 21.91 -49.15 -49.31
CA ARG A 455 21.39 -50.36 -49.98
C ARG A 455 22.30 -51.59 -49.82
N LEU A 456 23.63 -51.45 -49.87
CA LEU A 456 24.56 -52.56 -49.63
C LEU A 456 24.48 -53.09 -48.18
N ASN A 457 24.39 -52.20 -47.19
CA ASN A 457 24.16 -52.59 -45.79
C ASN A 457 22.76 -53.16 -45.56
N ALA A 458 21.74 -52.69 -46.29
CA ALA A 458 20.41 -53.29 -46.28
C ALA A 458 20.37 -54.70 -46.91
N THR A 459 21.29 -54.99 -47.85
CA THR A 459 21.43 -56.35 -48.41
C THR A 459 22.04 -57.32 -47.39
N LEU A 460 22.92 -56.86 -46.49
CA LEU A 460 23.42 -57.65 -45.35
C LEU A 460 22.36 -57.84 -44.25
N ARG A 461 21.35 -56.96 -44.18
CA ARG A 461 20.21 -57.02 -43.25
C ARG A 461 18.99 -57.79 -43.77
N ARG A 462 19.04 -58.35 -44.98
CA ARG A 462 17.90 -59.02 -45.65
C ARG A 462 17.47 -60.37 -45.06
N VAL A 463 17.86 -60.67 -43.82
CA VAL A 463 17.33 -61.79 -43.02
C VAL A 463 16.18 -61.34 -42.09
N VAL A 464 15.91 -60.05 -41.94
CA VAL A 464 14.72 -59.57 -41.18
C VAL A 464 14.06 -58.42 -41.94
N GLY A 465 12.75 -58.56 -42.19
CA GLY A 465 11.99 -57.78 -43.16
C GLY A 465 11.56 -56.37 -42.74
N GLY A 466 10.86 -55.71 -43.67
CA GLY A 466 9.96 -54.57 -43.40
C GLY A 466 10.55 -53.16 -43.60
N ALA A 467 10.05 -52.42 -44.59
CA ALA A 467 10.47 -51.06 -44.93
C ALA A 467 9.98 -49.95 -43.96
N GLY A 468 9.64 -50.30 -42.71
CA GLY A 468 9.35 -49.37 -41.61
C GLY A 468 10.37 -49.41 -40.46
N ASP A 469 11.35 -50.33 -40.53
CA ASP A 469 12.16 -50.74 -39.37
C ASP A 469 13.62 -50.25 -39.40
N PHE A 470 13.94 -49.17 -40.11
CA PHE A 470 15.32 -48.66 -40.13
C PHE A 470 15.75 -48.06 -38.78
N ILE A 471 14.80 -47.54 -38.00
CA ILE A 471 15.06 -46.77 -36.77
C ILE A 471 14.85 -47.60 -35.49
N ARG A 472 13.86 -48.52 -35.45
CA ARG A 472 13.69 -49.45 -34.32
C ARG A 472 14.86 -50.45 -34.17
N ASN A 473 15.66 -50.62 -35.24
CA ASN A 473 16.86 -51.46 -35.27
C ASN A 473 18.17 -50.65 -35.42
N LEU A 474 18.23 -49.45 -34.85
CA LEU A 474 19.48 -48.89 -34.32
C LEU A 474 19.90 -49.67 -33.05
N THR A 475 19.83 -51.00 -33.11
CA THR A 475 20.40 -51.92 -32.15
C THR A 475 21.89 -51.61 -32.04
N PRO A 476 22.45 -51.49 -30.84
CA PRO A 476 23.80 -51.00 -30.60
C PRO A 476 24.80 -51.85 -31.36
N THR A 477 25.36 -51.29 -32.43
CA THR A 477 26.60 -51.84 -32.96
C THR A 477 27.72 -51.51 -31.97
N ALA A 478 28.72 -52.38 -31.85
CA ALA A 478 29.89 -52.10 -31.00
C ALA A 478 30.57 -50.76 -31.37
N VAL A 479 30.37 -50.29 -32.61
CA VAL A 479 30.83 -48.99 -33.10
C VAL A 479 30.05 -47.84 -32.47
N SER A 480 28.71 -47.91 -32.42
CA SER A 480 27.87 -46.89 -31.79
C SER A 480 28.11 -46.78 -30.28
N ARG A 481 28.33 -47.90 -29.57
CA ARG A 481 28.67 -47.88 -28.14
C ARG A 481 30.04 -47.24 -27.88
N ARG A 482 31.07 -47.60 -28.66
CA ARG A 482 32.40 -46.97 -28.56
C ARG A 482 32.36 -45.48 -28.90
N ALA A 483 31.58 -45.10 -29.91
CA ALA A 483 31.37 -43.69 -30.25
C ALA A 483 30.60 -42.97 -29.14
N ALA A 484 29.61 -43.61 -28.50
CA ALA A 484 28.90 -43.06 -27.36
C ALA A 484 29.83 -42.86 -26.15
N ASP A 485 30.73 -43.79 -25.84
CA ASP A 485 31.71 -43.65 -24.76
C ASP A 485 32.72 -42.50 -25.01
N ASP A 486 33.22 -42.36 -26.24
CA ASP A 486 34.14 -41.26 -26.62
C ASP A 486 33.42 -39.90 -26.59
N ILE A 487 32.22 -39.83 -27.17
CA ILE A 487 31.40 -38.62 -27.13
C ILE A 487 31.06 -38.27 -25.67
N LYS A 488 30.59 -39.23 -24.86
CA LYS A 488 30.30 -39.05 -23.43
C LYS A 488 31.51 -38.52 -22.65
N GLY A 489 32.70 -39.03 -22.91
CA GLY A 489 33.94 -38.55 -22.31
C GLY A 489 34.18 -37.06 -22.59
N ARG A 490 33.94 -36.62 -23.83
CA ARG A 490 34.10 -35.23 -24.27
C ARG A 490 33.00 -34.27 -23.77
N PHE A 491 31.79 -34.78 -23.55
CA PHE A 491 30.73 -34.02 -22.89
C PHE A 491 30.99 -33.87 -21.40
N ARG A 492 31.50 -34.90 -20.72
CA ARG A 492 31.89 -34.84 -19.30
C ARG A 492 33.10 -33.94 -19.04
N SER A 493 34.04 -33.87 -19.98
CA SER A 493 35.19 -32.96 -19.87
C SER A 493 34.84 -31.49 -20.17
N GLY A 494 33.60 -31.20 -20.57
CA GLY A 494 33.17 -29.86 -21.00
C GLY A 494 33.80 -29.40 -22.32
N GLU A 495 34.40 -30.32 -23.07
CA GLU A 495 35.10 -30.01 -24.34
C GLU A 495 34.10 -29.73 -25.47
N TYR A 496 32.91 -30.34 -25.45
CA TYR A 496 31.80 -30.09 -26.37
C TYR A 496 30.44 -30.20 -25.67
N GLY A 497 29.57 -29.20 -25.84
CA GLY A 497 28.20 -29.17 -25.32
C GLY A 497 28.06 -29.04 -23.79
N GLY A 498 26.84 -29.16 -23.28
CA GLY A 498 26.50 -29.09 -21.84
C GLY A 498 25.41 -30.10 -21.49
N LEU A 499 25.41 -30.58 -20.25
CA LEU A 499 24.40 -31.51 -19.74
C LEU A 499 23.52 -30.77 -18.73
N ILE A 500 22.22 -30.73 -18.98
CA ILE A 500 21.24 -30.24 -18.01
C ILE A 500 20.99 -31.39 -17.04
N GLU A 501 21.70 -31.37 -15.91
CA GLU A 501 21.41 -32.21 -14.75
C GLU A 501 20.64 -31.38 -13.70
N PRO A 502 19.64 -31.96 -13.00
CA PRO A 502 18.87 -31.24 -11.99
C PRO A 502 19.73 -30.53 -10.94
N ASN A 503 20.77 -31.20 -10.41
CA ASN A 503 21.68 -30.58 -9.43
C ASN A 503 22.50 -29.44 -10.04
N GLY A 504 22.87 -29.55 -11.33
CA GLY A 504 23.56 -28.46 -12.04
C GLY A 504 22.65 -27.25 -12.18
N LEU A 505 21.40 -27.46 -12.57
CA LEU A 505 20.44 -26.37 -12.75
C LEU A 505 20.12 -25.67 -11.43
N ILE A 506 20.01 -26.42 -10.33
CA ILE A 506 19.88 -25.85 -8.99
C ILE A 506 21.07 -24.93 -8.69
N ASN A 507 22.31 -25.39 -8.92
CA ASN A 507 23.50 -24.57 -8.67
C ASN A 507 23.51 -23.28 -9.50
N GLU A 508 23.06 -23.32 -10.76
CA GLU A 508 22.96 -22.11 -11.58
C GLU A 508 21.82 -21.20 -11.13
N ILE A 509 20.67 -21.74 -10.69
CA ILE A 509 19.60 -20.96 -10.06
C ILE A 509 20.14 -20.24 -8.83
N GLU A 510 20.89 -20.93 -7.97
CA GLU A 510 21.51 -20.33 -6.78
C GLU A 510 22.53 -19.24 -7.14
N ARG A 511 23.40 -19.50 -8.12
CA ARG A 511 24.42 -18.56 -8.60
C ARG A 511 23.81 -17.26 -9.12
N HIS A 512 22.65 -17.35 -9.76
CA HIS A 512 21.90 -16.20 -10.27
C HIS A 512 20.99 -15.54 -9.21
N GLY A 513 21.02 -15.99 -7.95
CA GLY A 513 20.26 -15.38 -6.85
C GLY A 513 18.87 -15.98 -6.64
N GLY A 514 18.62 -17.20 -7.11
CA GLY A 514 17.32 -17.87 -6.94
C GLY A 514 16.90 -18.03 -5.48
N THR A 515 17.84 -18.23 -4.55
CA THR A 515 17.54 -18.32 -3.11
C THR A 515 17.00 -17.02 -2.52
N THR A 516 17.35 -15.86 -3.08
CA THR A 516 16.89 -14.55 -2.60
C THR A 516 15.60 -14.11 -3.28
N VAL A 517 15.37 -14.55 -4.53
CA VAL A 517 14.23 -14.12 -5.34
C VAL A 517 13.04 -15.09 -5.22
N LEU A 518 13.28 -16.40 -5.21
CA LEU A 518 12.27 -17.47 -5.12
C LEU A 518 11.93 -17.83 -3.65
N THR A 519 11.74 -16.82 -2.81
CA THR A 519 11.53 -16.98 -1.36
C THR A 519 10.26 -17.73 -0.98
N HIS A 520 9.27 -17.79 -1.87
CA HIS A 520 8.02 -18.54 -1.64
C HIS A 520 8.24 -20.06 -1.55
N LEU A 521 9.37 -20.58 -2.05
CA LEU A 521 9.72 -22.00 -1.96
C LEU A 521 10.35 -22.36 -0.60
N GLY A 522 11.08 -21.42 0.03
CA GLY A 522 11.87 -21.66 1.25
C GLY A 522 11.19 -21.31 2.58
N ALA A 523 10.02 -20.68 2.59
CA ALA A 523 9.40 -20.10 3.79
C ALA A 523 8.71 -21.10 4.75
N ALA A 524 9.08 -22.38 4.75
CA ALA A 524 8.34 -23.46 5.43
C ALA A 524 9.01 -24.09 6.66
N SER A 525 10.02 -23.46 7.28
CA SER A 525 10.47 -23.86 8.61
C SER A 525 10.14 -22.80 9.65
N ASP A 526 8.90 -22.88 10.18
CA ASP A 526 8.62 -22.41 11.54
C ASP A 526 9.57 -23.14 12.50
N GLY A 527 10.56 -22.43 13.04
CA GLY A 527 11.22 -22.79 14.30
C GLY A 527 12.49 -23.65 14.28
N GLY A 528 13.21 -23.80 13.16
CA GLY A 528 14.45 -24.58 13.11
C GLY A 528 15.58 -23.88 12.36
N SER A 529 16.78 -23.86 12.94
CA SER A 529 18.05 -23.31 12.44
C SER A 529 18.20 -23.17 10.92
N ALA A 530 18.59 -21.97 10.48
CA ALA A 530 19.04 -21.68 9.13
C ALA A 530 20.37 -22.41 8.81
N SER A 531 20.27 -23.67 8.38
CA SER A 531 21.38 -24.41 7.76
C SER A 531 20.81 -25.61 6.97
N ASP A 532 21.22 -25.75 5.71
CA ASP A 532 20.94 -26.85 4.75
C ASP A 532 19.55 -26.99 4.07
N ASP A 533 18.50 -26.29 4.48
CA ASP A 533 17.14 -26.49 3.90
C ASP A 533 16.87 -25.81 2.53
N GLY A 534 17.71 -24.88 2.09
CA GLY A 534 17.48 -24.15 0.82
C GLY A 534 17.59 -25.03 -0.43
N VAL A 535 18.56 -25.96 -0.43
CA VAL A 535 18.85 -26.85 -1.58
C VAL A 535 17.77 -27.93 -1.74
N SER A 536 17.13 -28.35 -0.64
CA SER A 536 16.09 -29.39 -0.68
C SER A 536 14.80 -28.89 -1.35
N ALA A 537 14.46 -27.62 -1.17
CA ALA A 537 13.22 -27.02 -1.70
C ALA A 537 13.19 -26.92 -3.23
N PHE A 538 14.34 -26.82 -3.90
CA PHE A 538 14.42 -26.75 -5.36
C PHE A 538 14.49 -28.11 -6.04
N ARG A 539 14.97 -29.16 -5.34
CA ARG A 539 15.29 -30.46 -5.96
C ARG A 539 14.09 -31.07 -6.67
N GLU A 540 12.98 -31.27 -5.97
CA GLU A 540 11.80 -31.93 -6.54
C GLU A 540 11.15 -31.10 -7.66
N PRO A 541 10.90 -29.77 -7.52
CA PRO A 541 10.41 -28.94 -8.62
C PRO A 541 11.32 -28.94 -9.86
N VAL A 542 12.64 -28.86 -9.67
CA VAL A 542 13.60 -28.84 -10.80
C VAL A 542 13.67 -30.20 -11.50
N GLU A 543 13.66 -31.31 -10.76
CA GLU A 543 13.60 -32.65 -11.35
C GLU A 543 12.34 -32.85 -12.18
N ARG A 544 11.18 -32.42 -11.66
CA ARG A 544 9.92 -32.45 -12.42
C ARG A 544 9.96 -31.56 -13.66
N ALA A 545 10.57 -30.38 -13.57
CA ALA A 545 10.71 -29.48 -14.72
C ALA A 545 11.55 -30.08 -15.85
N VAL A 546 12.70 -30.69 -15.51
CA VAL A 546 13.56 -31.36 -16.50
C VAL A 546 12.82 -32.52 -17.15
N LEU A 547 12.19 -33.40 -16.37
CA LEU A 547 11.43 -34.54 -16.88
C LEU A 547 10.25 -34.12 -17.77
N ARG A 548 9.49 -33.10 -17.35
CA ARG A 548 8.36 -32.59 -18.12
C ARG A 548 8.81 -31.95 -19.43
N PHE A 549 9.90 -31.18 -19.42
CA PHE A 549 10.45 -30.62 -20.66
C PHE A 549 10.88 -31.70 -21.65
N GLU A 550 11.50 -32.80 -21.18
CA GLU A 550 11.86 -33.93 -22.06
C GLU A 550 10.63 -34.58 -22.72
N GLN A 551 9.53 -34.69 -21.97
CA GLN A 551 8.28 -35.29 -22.44
C GLN A 551 7.49 -34.39 -23.39
N ASP A 552 7.46 -33.08 -23.11
CA ASP A 552 6.57 -32.12 -23.77
C ASP A 552 7.25 -31.25 -24.83
N ASP A 553 8.59 -31.30 -25.00
CA ASP A 553 9.27 -30.54 -26.06
C ASP A 553 8.95 -31.09 -27.47
N PHE A 554 7.96 -30.48 -28.11
CA PHE A 554 7.57 -30.79 -29.49
C PHE A 554 8.29 -29.95 -30.55
N THR A 555 9.43 -29.31 -30.23
CA THR A 555 10.14 -28.46 -31.19
C THR A 555 10.57 -29.26 -32.43
N THR A 556 10.38 -28.66 -33.61
CA THR A 556 10.74 -29.25 -34.91
C THR A 556 11.52 -28.27 -35.75
N LEU A 557 12.50 -28.76 -36.49
CA LEU A 557 13.19 -28.00 -37.52
C LEU A 557 12.28 -27.81 -38.74
N ASP A 558 12.35 -26.66 -39.41
CA ASP A 558 11.64 -26.45 -40.68
C ASP A 558 12.19 -27.42 -41.74
N PRO A 559 11.40 -28.41 -42.20
CA PRO A 559 11.89 -29.48 -43.07
C PRO A 559 12.34 -28.95 -44.44
N ARG A 560 11.73 -27.88 -44.96
CA ARG A 560 12.08 -27.33 -46.28
C ARG A 560 13.42 -26.60 -46.22
N ARG A 561 13.63 -25.82 -45.17
CA ARG A 561 14.90 -25.10 -44.95
C ARG A 561 16.02 -26.07 -44.61
N LEU A 562 15.73 -27.07 -43.76
CA LEU A 562 16.67 -28.13 -43.42
C LEU A 562 17.14 -28.90 -44.66
N ASP A 563 16.21 -29.36 -45.50
CA ASP A 563 16.57 -30.08 -46.73
C ASP A 563 17.42 -29.24 -47.69
N THR A 564 17.10 -27.94 -47.80
CA THR A 564 17.86 -27.01 -48.65
C THR A 564 19.28 -26.84 -48.13
N ALA A 565 19.41 -26.62 -46.83
CA ALA A 565 20.69 -26.53 -46.12
C ALA A 565 21.56 -27.77 -46.30
N VAL A 566 20.98 -28.97 -46.08
CA VAL A 566 21.73 -30.22 -46.18
C VAL A 566 22.14 -30.51 -47.63
N ARG A 567 21.29 -30.20 -48.63
CA ARG A 567 21.65 -30.29 -50.06
C ARG A 567 22.81 -29.37 -50.41
N GLN A 568 22.78 -28.13 -49.94
CA GLN A 568 23.86 -27.18 -50.16
C GLN A 568 25.16 -27.70 -49.56
N MET A 569 25.12 -28.23 -48.34
CA MET A 569 26.28 -28.82 -47.69
C MET A 569 26.86 -30.00 -48.50
N TRP A 570 26.03 -30.91 -49.01
CA TRP A 570 26.50 -32.00 -49.87
C TRP A 570 27.16 -31.51 -51.17
N SER A 571 26.69 -30.38 -51.71
CA SER A 571 27.25 -29.79 -52.93
C SER A 571 28.67 -29.25 -52.72
N GLU A 572 28.95 -28.69 -51.54
CA GLU A 572 30.22 -28.03 -51.20
C GLU A 572 31.36 -29.00 -50.81
N VAL A 573 31.05 -30.28 -50.53
CA VAL A 573 32.08 -31.29 -50.22
C VAL A 573 32.98 -31.56 -51.44
N PRO A 574 34.33 -31.46 -51.34
CA PRO A 574 35.25 -31.62 -52.48
C PRO A 574 35.21 -33.00 -53.17
N MET A 575 35.19 -33.02 -54.51
CA MET A 575 35.05 -34.22 -55.34
C MET A 575 36.14 -35.28 -55.10
N HIS A 576 37.38 -34.87 -54.84
CA HIS A 576 38.50 -35.79 -54.57
C HIS A 576 38.39 -36.50 -53.21
N ARG A 577 37.71 -35.88 -52.22
CA ARG A 577 37.39 -36.51 -50.93
C ARG A 577 36.14 -37.39 -51.00
N LYS A 578 35.17 -37.03 -51.85
CA LYS A 578 33.96 -37.85 -52.13
C LYS A 578 34.31 -39.26 -52.66
N ILE A 579 35.41 -39.40 -53.38
CA ILE A 579 35.84 -40.65 -54.02
C ILE A 579 36.76 -41.48 -53.10
N ALA A 580 37.69 -40.84 -52.38
CA ALA A 580 38.67 -41.54 -51.54
C ALA A 580 38.09 -42.12 -50.23
N THR A 581 36.98 -41.59 -49.72
CA THR A 581 36.43 -42.00 -48.41
C THR A 581 35.17 -42.86 -48.48
N GLY A 582 34.59 -43.08 -49.67
CA GLY A 582 33.42 -43.94 -49.85
C GLY A 582 32.29 -43.66 -48.83
N LEU A 583 31.62 -44.72 -48.38
CA LEU A 583 30.43 -44.70 -47.51
C LEU A 583 30.68 -44.29 -46.05
N THR A 584 31.93 -44.06 -45.68
CA THR A 584 32.39 -43.79 -44.31
C THR A 584 31.74 -42.55 -43.66
N PRO A 585 31.53 -41.41 -44.36
CA PRO A 585 30.98 -40.21 -43.74
C PRO A 585 29.53 -40.39 -43.29
N LEU A 586 28.71 -41.12 -44.04
CA LEU A 586 27.27 -41.28 -43.78
C LEU A 586 27.02 -42.33 -42.68
N ALA A 587 27.82 -43.40 -42.67
CA ALA A 587 27.84 -44.36 -41.56
C ALA A 587 28.34 -43.72 -40.25
N ALA A 588 29.38 -42.87 -40.33
CA ALA A 588 29.84 -42.08 -39.19
C ALA A 588 28.75 -41.13 -38.69
N LEU A 589 28.06 -40.41 -39.58
CA LEU A 589 26.96 -39.49 -39.24
C LEU A 589 25.83 -40.19 -38.47
N PHE A 590 25.34 -41.33 -38.97
CA PHE A 590 24.32 -42.10 -38.27
C PHE A 590 24.84 -42.76 -36.99
N ALA A 591 26.11 -43.15 -36.95
CA ALA A 591 26.72 -43.64 -35.72
C ALA A 591 26.81 -42.53 -34.66
N THR A 592 27.11 -41.29 -35.05
CA THR A 592 27.11 -40.11 -34.17
C THR A 592 25.70 -39.80 -33.67
N PHE A 593 24.71 -39.77 -34.55
CA PHE A 593 23.31 -39.56 -34.17
C PHE A 593 22.78 -40.66 -33.24
N GLY A 594 23.07 -41.93 -33.57
CA GLY A 594 22.72 -43.06 -32.71
C GLY A 594 23.46 -43.04 -31.37
N ALA A 595 24.72 -42.60 -31.34
CA ALA A 595 25.49 -42.44 -30.12
C ALA A 595 24.90 -41.37 -29.20
N VAL A 596 24.48 -40.22 -29.74
CA VAL A 596 23.85 -39.15 -28.96
C VAL A 596 22.56 -39.60 -28.27
N LEU A 597 21.74 -40.43 -28.95
CA LEU A 597 20.53 -41.00 -28.36
C LEU A 597 20.80 -42.00 -27.22
N MET A 598 22.01 -42.57 -27.14
CA MET A 598 22.37 -43.51 -26.07
C MET A 598 22.90 -42.82 -24.80
N ILE A 599 23.28 -41.55 -24.87
CA ILE A 599 23.94 -40.86 -23.75
C ILE A 599 23.02 -40.69 -22.52
N PRO A 600 21.73 -40.30 -22.64
CA PRO A 600 20.83 -40.18 -21.48
C PRO A 600 20.66 -41.51 -20.73
N VAL A 601 20.57 -42.64 -21.46
CA VAL A 601 20.40 -43.98 -20.86
C VAL A 601 21.57 -44.37 -19.96
N ASP A 602 22.79 -43.95 -20.30
CA ASP A 602 24.02 -44.32 -19.58
C ASP A 602 24.46 -43.28 -18.51
N LEU A 603 23.76 -42.17 -18.37
CA LEU A 603 24.02 -41.10 -17.37
C LEU A 603 22.95 -41.03 -16.26
N GLY A 604 21.86 -41.79 -16.40
CA GLY A 604 20.70 -41.75 -15.50
C GLY A 604 19.51 -41.11 -16.19
N ALA A 605 18.29 -41.54 -15.83
CA ALA A 605 17.05 -41.24 -16.56
C ALA A 605 16.61 -39.76 -16.59
N ASN A 606 17.38 -38.83 -16.00
CA ASN A 606 16.95 -37.45 -15.75
C ASN A 606 17.93 -36.39 -16.32
N ALA A 607 18.77 -36.75 -17.31
CA ALA A 607 19.78 -35.85 -17.86
C ALA A 607 19.54 -35.49 -19.33
N ILE A 608 19.58 -34.20 -19.64
CA ILE A 608 19.21 -33.64 -20.94
C ILE A 608 20.46 -33.08 -21.64
N LEU A 609 20.81 -33.61 -22.82
CA LEU A 609 22.05 -33.29 -23.54
C LEU A 609 21.95 -32.09 -24.51
N ALA A 610 22.53 -30.95 -24.15
CA ALA A 610 22.57 -29.75 -24.98
C ALA A 610 23.85 -29.71 -25.85
N ALA A 611 23.68 -29.83 -27.17
CA ALA A 611 24.78 -29.75 -28.13
C ALA A 611 24.31 -29.10 -29.42
N SER A 612 25.02 -28.10 -29.91
CA SER A 612 24.75 -27.58 -31.25
C SER A 612 25.03 -28.64 -32.32
N ILE A 613 24.34 -28.55 -33.46
CA ILE A 613 24.55 -29.49 -34.58
C ILE A 613 26.02 -29.53 -35.05
N PRO A 614 26.74 -28.38 -35.15
CA PRO A 614 28.18 -28.39 -35.42
C PRO A 614 29.01 -29.10 -34.34
N GLU A 615 28.74 -28.87 -33.06
CA GLU A 615 29.45 -29.54 -31.95
C GLU A 615 29.23 -31.07 -32.00
N MET A 616 28.00 -31.52 -32.27
CA MET A 616 27.69 -32.94 -32.43
C MET A 616 28.45 -33.56 -33.60
N LEU A 617 28.46 -32.90 -34.77
CA LEU A 617 29.22 -33.38 -35.93
C LEU A 617 30.73 -33.43 -35.64
N ALA A 618 31.27 -32.41 -34.97
CA ALA A 618 32.68 -32.37 -34.58
C ALA A 618 33.04 -33.51 -33.59
N ALA A 619 32.19 -33.73 -32.57
CA ALA A 619 32.34 -34.82 -31.60
C ALA A 619 32.32 -36.19 -32.29
N GLY A 620 31.51 -36.36 -33.35
CA GLY A 620 31.49 -37.54 -34.21
C GLY A 620 32.69 -37.70 -35.16
N GLY A 621 33.68 -36.79 -35.13
CA GLY A 621 34.83 -36.80 -36.03
C GLY A 621 34.54 -36.20 -37.41
N LEU A 622 33.38 -35.57 -37.61
CA LEU A 622 32.95 -34.93 -38.86
C LEU A 622 33.25 -33.42 -38.86
N THR A 623 34.48 -33.06 -38.51
CA THR A 623 34.92 -31.65 -38.36
C THR A 623 34.68 -30.80 -39.61
N ILE A 624 34.77 -31.39 -40.81
CA ILE A 624 34.50 -30.67 -42.08
C ILE A 624 33.02 -30.35 -42.24
N MET A 625 32.11 -31.28 -41.87
CA MET A 625 30.67 -31.00 -41.94
C MET A 625 30.26 -30.03 -40.84
N SER A 626 30.89 -30.10 -39.68
CA SER A 626 30.74 -29.13 -38.60
C SER A 626 31.07 -27.71 -39.04
N THR A 627 32.24 -27.50 -39.67
CA THR A 627 32.64 -26.16 -40.15
C THR A 627 31.74 -25.64 -41.28
N MET A 628 31.30 -26.51 -42.19
CA MET A 628 30.36 -26.13 -43.25
C MET A 628 28.98 -25.76 -42.68
N TRP A 629 28.48 -26.51 -41.69
CA TRP A 629 27.22 -26.20 -41.02
C TRP A 629 27.27 -24.87 -40.30
N ALA A 630 28.38 -24.59 -39.59
CA ALA A 630 28.59 -23.34 -38.89
C ALA A 630 28.79 -22.14 -39.83
N ALA A 631 29.24 -22.35 -41.07
CA ALA A 631 29.48 -21.28 -42.04
C ALA A 631 28.22 -20.87 -42.84
N ASN A 632 27.20 -21.72 -42.90
CA ASN A 632 26.00 -21.45 -43.70
C ASN A 632 24.94 -20.68 -42.88
N ARG A 633 24.58 -19.47 -43.33
CA ARG A 633 23.57 -18.64 -42.67
C ARG A 633 22.18 -19.31 -42.63
N GLY A 634 21.82 -20.07 -43.65
CA GLY A 634 20.53 -20.76 -43.72
C GLY A 634 20.37 -21.88 -42.69
N THR A 635 21.45 -22.58 -42.35
CA THR A 635 21.46 -23.58 -41.26
C THR A 635 21.42 -22.92 -39.89
N GLN A 636 22.16 -21.81 -39.72
CA GLN A 636 22.17 -21.03 -38.48
C GLN A 636 20.78 -20.48 -38.14
N ASP A 637 20.04 -19.95 -39.12
CA ASP A 637 18.70 -19.40 -38.89
C ASP A 637 17.70 -20.47 -38.42
N VAL A 638 17.75 -21.68 -38.98
CA VAL A 638 16.85 -22.79 -38.59
C VAL A 638 17.20 -23.30 -37.20
N SER A 639 18.48 -23.48 -36.88
CA SER A 639 18.89 -23.90 -35.54
C SER A 639 18.57 -22.84 -34.48
N GLN A 640 18.74 -21.56 -34.81
CA GLN A 640 18.42 -20.44 -33.94
C GLN A 640 16.93 -20.33 -33.64
N GLN A 641 16.08 -20.48 -34.66
CA GLN A 641 14.63 -20.42 -34.46
C GLN A 641 14.14 -21.55 -33.54
N ALA A 642 14.65 -22.77 -33.75
CA ALA A 642 14.30 -23.91 -32.90
C ALA A 642 14.89 -23.78 -31.48
N ALA A 643 16.12 -23.27 -31.34
CA ALA A 643 16.73 -23.03 -30.02
C ALA A 643 15.97 -21.98 -29.20
N ARG A 644 15.49 -20.90 -29.84
CA ARG A 644 14.62 -19.89 -29.18
C ARG A 644 13.31 -20.50 -28.68
N GLN A 645 12.70 -21.38 -29.48
CA GLN A 645 11.48 -22.07 -29.09
C GLN A 645 11.73 -23.00 -27.90
N GLN A 646 12.79 -23.81 -27.94
CA GLN A 646 13.15 -24.69 -26.82
C GLN A 646 13.46 -23.92 -25.54
N LEU A 647 14.16 -22.78 -25.62
CA LEU A 647 14.42 -21.93 -24.45
C LEU A 647 13.14 -21.35 -23.87
N ALA A 648 12.22 -20.87 -24.73
CA ALA A 648 10.91 -20.38 -24.29
C ALA A 648 10.06 -21.47 -23.62
N ASP A 649 10.08 -22.68 -24.19
CA ASP A 649 9.37 -23.84 -23.68
C ASP A 649 9.97 -24.34 -22.35
N PHE A 650 11.29 -24.37 -22.23
CA PHE A 650 11.96 -24.72 -20.99
C PHE A 650 11.71 -23.70 -19.89
N LEU A 651 11.79 -22.40 -20.20
CA LEU A 651 11.46 -21.34 -19.25
C LEU A 651 10.00 -21.44 -18.77
N ALA A 652 9.06 -21.74 -19.67
CA ALA A 652 7.66 -21.92 -19.31
C ALA A 652 7.46 -23.11 -18.34
N VAL A 653 8.16 -24.22 -18.55
CA VAL A 653 8.11 -25.38 -17.65
C VAL A 653 8.76 -25.04 -16.29
N LEU A 654 9.90 -24.35 -16.28
CA LEU A 654 10.51 -23.88 -15.04
C LEU A 654 9.58 -22.95 -14.25
N CYS A 655 8.94 -22.00 -14.92
CA CYS A 655 7.95 -21.12 -14.32
C CYS A 655 6.80 -21.91 -13.69
N ASP A 656 6.21 -22.87 -14.42
CA ASP A 656 5.11 -23.70 -13.91
C ASP A 656 5.52 -24.48 -12.65
N GLU A 657 6.63 -25.22 -12.70
CA GLU A 657 7.02 -26.12 -11.61
C GLU A 657 7.56 -25.37 -10.38
N LEU A 658 8.22 -24.22 -10.57
CA LEU A 658 8.75 -23.38 -9.49
C LEU A 658 7.75 -22.33 -8.98
N GLY A 659 6.52 -22.33 -9.50
CA GLY A 659 5.47 -21.44 -9.03
C GLY A 659 5.74 -19.97 -9.37
N VAL A 660 6.10 -19.69 -10.61
CA VAL A 660 6.26 -18.34 -11.15
C VAL A 660 5.32 -18.20 -12.34
N ALA A 661 4.59 -17.08 -12.44
CA ALA A 661 3.74 -16.86 -13.62
C ALA A 661 4.62 -16.84 -14.88
N ARG A 662 4.14 -17.43 -15.98
CA ARG A 662 4.86 -17.39 -17.26
C ARG A 662 5.01 -15.94 -17.77
N PRO A 663 6.08 -15.61 -18.52
CA PRO A 663 6.25 -14.27 -19.06
C PRO A 663 5.15 -13.90 -20.05
N ASP A 664 4.48 -12.77 -19.79
CA ASP A 664 3.55 -12.10 -20.71
C ASP A 664 3.72 -10.57 -20.57
N PRO A 665 4.33 -9.89 -21.56
CA PRO A 665 4.78 -10.39 -22.86
C PRO A 665 6.03 -11.29 -22.80
N PRO A 666 6.38 -12.00 -23.91
CA PRO A 666 7.59 -12.80 -23.98
C PRO A 666 8.87 -12.00 -23.68
N MET A 667 9.87 -12.66 -23.10
CA MET A 667 11.13 -12.04 -22.70
C MET A 667 12.11 -11.85 -23.86
N ASP A 668 12.98 -10.86 -23.74
CA ASP A 668 14.09 -10.61 -24.67
C ASP A 668 15.40 -11.22 -24.15
N VAL A 669 16.21 -11.75 -25.07
CA VAL A 669 17.54 -12.28 -24.80
C VAL A 669 18.54 -11.60 -25.72
N ARG A 670 19.67 -11.17 -25.18
CA ARG A 670 20.77 -10.60 -25.97
C ARG A 670 21.64 -11.72 -26.55
N VAL A 671 21.65 -11.85 -27.88
CA VAL A 671 22.45 -12.83 -28.63
C VAL A 671 23.40 -12.07 -29.56
N GLY A 672 24.69 -12.07 -29.22
CA GLY A 672 25.72 -11.24 -29.82
C GLY A 672 25.42 -9.76 -29.58
N ASN A 673 25.28 -9.00 -30.68
CA ASN A 673 24.95 -7.58 -30.65
C ASN A 673 23.46 -7.29 -30.93
N ALA A 674 22.60 -8.30 -30.87
CA ALA A 674 21.17 -8.17 -31.16
C ALA A 674 20.31 -8.63 -29.98
N ASP A 675 19.27 -7.87 -29.68
CA ASP A 675 18.21 -8.29 -28.75
C ASP A 675 17.18 -9.10 -29.53
N VAL A 676 16.84 -10.27 -28.99
CA VAL A 676 16.01 -11.26 -29.62
C VAL A 676 14.86 -11.61 -28.68
N THR A 677 13.63 -11.32 -29.10
CA THR A 677 12.43 -11.73 -28.37
C THR A 677 12.18 -13.23 -28.52
N LEU A 678 11.95 -13.90 -27.39
CA LEU A 678 11.56 -15.31 -27.36
C LEU A 678 10.13 -15.49 -27.91
N PRO A 679 9.85 -16.57 -28.65
CA PRO A 679 8.49 -16.88 -29.07
C PRO A 679 7.62 -17.26 -27.86
N PRO A 680 6.29 -17.19 -27.96
CA PRO A 680 5.42 -17.77 -26.95
C PRO A 680 5.65 -19.28 -26.85
N SER A 681 5.56 -19.81 -25.63
CA SER A 681 5.69 -21.26 -25.40
C SER A 681 4.55 -22.04 -26.06
N ARG A 682 4.89 -23.23 -26.58
CA ARG A 682 3.96 -24.22 -27.13
C ARG A 682 3.53 -25.28 -26.11
N ILE A 683 4.21 -25.36 -24.97
CA ILE A 683 3.89 -26.31 -23.91
C ILE A 683 2.64 -25.81 -23.17
N ALA A 684 1.66 -26.70 -22.98
CA ALA A 684 0.44 -26.37 -22.23
C ALA A 684 0.78 -26.02 -20.78
N SER A 685 0.01 -25.13 -20.16
CA SER A 685 0.16 -24.80 -18.74
C SER A 685 -0.10 -26.03 -17.86
N GLY A 686 0.79 -26.26 -16.89
CA GLY A 686 0.64 -27.33 -15.90
C GLY A 686 -0.39 -26.95 -14.82
N GLU A 687 -0.69 -27.89 -13.94
CA GLU A 687 -1.42 -27.56 -12.72
C GLU A 687 -0.58 -26.62 -11.84
N PRO A 688 -1.17 -25.53 -11.31
CA PRO A 688 -0.43 -24.58 -10.50
C PRO A 688 0.06 -25.28 -9.21
N PRO A 689 1.36 -25.14 -8.86
CA PRO A 689 1.88 -25.72 -7.63
C PRO A 689 1.26 -25.05 -6.40
N GLU A 690 1.26 -25.73 -5.26
CA GLU A 690 0.70 -25.21 -4.00
C GLU A 690 1.30 -23.86 -3.59
N ARG A 691 2.56 -23.60 -3.98
CA ARG A 691 3.30 -22.38 -3.66
C ARG A 691 3.65 -21.65 -4.93
N MET A 692 3.04 -20.48 -5.14
CA MET A 692 3.28 -19.64 -6.31
C MET A 692 3.49 -18.19 -5.88
N VAL A 693 4.33 -17.46 -6.61
CA VAL A 693 4.42 -16.00 -6.50
C VAL A 693 3.06 -15.43 -6.89
N SER A 694 2.43 -14.72 -5.95
CA SER A 694 1.17 -14.05 -6.22
C SER A 694 1.39 -12.88 -7.17
N LEU A 695 0.51 -12.77 -8.18
CA LEU A 695 0.56 -11.70 -9.17
C LEU A 695 -0.79 -11.00 -9.21
N TYR A 696 -0.79 -9.70 -8.96
CA TYR A 696 -1.99 -8.88 -8.83
C TYR A 696 -1.98 -7.74 -9.84
N ARG A 697 -3.15 -7.43 -10.40
CA ARG A 697 -3.35 -6.26 -11.27
C ARG A 697 -4.48 -5.40 -10.73
N LEU A 698 -4.20 -4.12 -10.54
CA LEU A 698 -5.21 -3.13 -10.25
C LEU A 698 -6.10 -2.91 -11.49
N ARG A 699 -7.42 -2.85 -11.28
CA ARG A 699 -8.39 -2.74 -12.38
C ARG A 699 -8.77 -1.29 -12.67
N ASP A 700 -8.61 -0.87 -13.92
CA ASP A 700 -8.97 0.48 -14.36
C ASP A 700 -10.48 0.75 -14.26
N GLU A 701 -11.32 -0.28 -14.43
CA GLU A 701 -12.77 -0.14 -14.28
C GLU A 701 -13.16 0.28 -12.86
N PHE A 702 -12.51 -0.30 -11.85
CA PHE A 702 -12.71 0.08 -10.44
C PHE A 702 -12.30 1.53 -10.21
N ILE A 703 -11.14 1.96 -10.74
CA ILE A 703 -10.68 3.35 -10.60
C ILE A 703 -11.67 4.33 -11.23
N ALA A 704 -12.22 3.99 -12.40
CA ALA A 704 -13.20 4.82 -13.09
C ALA A 704 -14.51 4.94 -12.29
N GLU A 705 -14.99 3.83 -11.71
CA GLU A 705 -16.19 3.84 -10.87
C GLU A 705 -15.96 4.55 -9.53
N LEU A 706 -14.81 4.34 -8.90
CA LEU A 706 -14.40 5.02 -7.69
C LEU A 706 -14.34 6.54 -7.90
N LYS A 707 -13.79 7.00 -9.03
CA LYS A 707 -13.75 8.43 -9.38
C LYS A 707 -15.14 9.04 -9.56
N ARG A 708 -16.13 8.24 -9.97
CA ARG A 708 -17.53 8.69 -10.08
C ARG A 708 -18.19 8.84 -8.71
N LEU A 709 -17.95 7.91 -7.79
CA LEU A 709 -18.55 7.92 -6.44
C LEU A 709 -17.81 8.82 -5.45
N LEU A 710 -16.50 8.96 -5.61
CA LEU A 710 -15.61 9.74 -4.75
C LEU A 710 -14.63 10.57 -5.60
N PRO A 711 -15.06 11.73 -6.12
CA PRO A 711 -14.23 12.56 -7.00
C PRO A 711 -12.97 13.06 -6.28
N ARG A 712 -11.79 12.85 -6.87
CA ARG A 712 -10.53 13.36 -6.31
C ARG A 712 -10.53 14.90 -6.36
N PRO A 713 -10.19 15.60 -5.27
CA PRO A 713 -10.08 17.06 -5.30
C PRO A 713 -8.98 17.43 -6.30
N ASN A 714 -9.30 18.28 -7.27
CA ASN A 714 -8.32 18.76 -8.25
C ASN A 714 -7.10 19.32 -7.50
N ALA A 715 -5.91 18.81 -7.82
CA ALA A 715 -4.64 19.29 -7.24
C ALA A 715 -4.44 20.82 -7.43
N ALA A 716 -5.22 21.47 -8.29
CA ALA A 716 -5.27 22.92 -8.47
C ALA A 716 -5.82 23.69 -7.26
N ASN A 717 -6.68 23.10 -6.41
CA ASN A 717 -7.25 23.81 -5.25
C ASN A 717 -6.32 23.88 -4.04
N LYS A 718 -5.21 23.13 -4.02
CA LYS A 718 -4.17 23.28 -2.97
C LYS A 718 -3.36 24.58 -3.10
N ARG A 719 -3.45 25.32 -4.22
CA ARG A 719 -2.75 26.60 -4.41
C ARG A 719 -3.52 27.85 -3.94
N VAL A 720 -4.75 27.71 -3.43
CA VAL A 720 -5.59 28.86 -3.03
C VAL A 720 -5.59 29.09 -1.51
N ALA A 721 -5.06 28.17 -0.71
CA ALA A 721 -4.89 28.35 0.73
C ALA A 721 -3.40 28.47 1.09
N GLY A 722 -2.81 29.64 0.85
CA GLY A 722 -1.46 29.95 1.33
C GLY A 722 -0.52 30.49 0.25
N SER A 723 -0.80 31.68 -0.28
CA SER A 723 0.27 32.60 -0.71
C SER A 723 -0.31 34.01 -0.77
N PRO A 724 0.24 35.01 -0.06
CA PRO A 724 -0.08 36.39 -0.35
C PRO A 724 0.46 36.72 -1.74
N ALA A 725 -0.33 37.46 -2.50
CA ALA A 725 0.02 37.94 -3.82
C ALA A 725 1.30 38.79 -3.74
N GLU A 726 2.38 38.37 -4.40
CA GLU A 726 3.49 39.25 -4.72
C GLU A 726 2.99 40.29 -5.72
N SER A 727 2.74 41.49 -5.21
CA SER A 727 2.62 42.70 -6.01
C SER A 727 3.95 42.96 -6.71
N GLY A 728 3.95 42.89 -8.03
CA GLY A 728 5.07 43.32 -8.85
C GLY A 728 5.43 44.78 -8.58
N VAL A 729 6.67 45.02 -8.22
CA VAL A 729 7.32 46.33 -8.33
C VAL A 729 8.44 46.20 -9.35
N THR A 730 8.17 46.75 -10.53
CA THR A 730 9.17 47.11 -11.51
C THR A 730 10.15 48.14 -10.93
N ARG A 731 11.44 47.79 -10.85
CA ARG A 731 12.55 48.57 -11.41
C ARG A 731 13.82 47.76 -11.48
#